data_AF-A0A3N5FJB5-F1
#
_entry.id   AF-A0A3N5FJB5-F1
#
_cell.length_a   1.000
_cell.length_b   1.000
_cell.length_c   1.000
_cell.angle_alpha   90.00
_cell.angle_beta   90.00
_cell.angle_gamma   90.00
#
_symmetry.space_group_name_H-M   'P 1'
#
loop_
_entity.id
_entity.type
_entity.pdbx_description
1 polymer ?
#
loop_
_entity_poly.entity_id
_entity_poly.type
_entity_poly.pdbx_seq_one_letter_code
_entity_poly.pdbx_strand_id
1 'polypeptide(L)'
;MLFRAGDRIMTLANSGPYPEARRIGYAAWVTFLGNADAPFGTAEKTEDGLRNFLAAIPLIEKPELRGALYPRIRPIAVDRKEEPASVGRGLQVDYFEQRVPNVSLETLAALKPTASGTATALTVDLPMVKAHGAQFALRFTGTINIPKEGSYTFTTESDDGSRLYIDGKLVVNNDGLHGMDEKSGKVTLKAGPHALLATYFNNGGGEGYRVSWQGPGINKQAIPGAALGGDADTIQDVAIRTLPELTGREKEAFADLSTLLLDKALLRPSVFRAMLDLDRKHWAAGQATALVNAVLGYVSALPADLRTTPSALDALKLGEELAGLLPKDDRDHARSMLKNLGVAVIVIRPIRDQMLFDRKSFSVEAGKPVEIVFENVDIMPHNMVITAPGTMLEVGQMAERMGPTGEAKGFVPDSPSVLWATKLLLPGQFAKLQFTAPTKVGAYPYVCTFPGHYLIMNGVMNVVEKGSAVPASVMVTPPPSTGPSRKFVKMWAMADLENDVKSLSGRSFGRGKEMFNAAGCIKCHTFGGEGSKLGPDLTKITEKYKGEKLLRQLLEPSSEMNEQFRAHVFQMNSGEVVTGVIVKEDASSVNVVTNLLLPNDVKVLAKDRIAARKPSELSPMPTGMLVTLQKEEILDLIAFLESGADPKGKAFGK
;
A
#
# COMPACT_ATOMS: atom_id res chain seq x y z
N MET A 1 -0.10 -54.92 4.00
CA MET A 1 0.01 -53.53 4.47
C MET A 1 0.47 -52.56 3.37
N LEU A 2 1.49 -52.91 2.56
CA LEU A 2 2.00 -52.05 1.47
C LEU A 2 0.96 -51.66 0.40
N PHE A 3 0.10 -52.58 -0.06
CA PHE A 3 -0.98 -52.27 -1.01
C PHE A 3 -1.96 -51.21 -0.49
N ARG A 4 -2.39 -51.32 0.77
CA ARG A 4 -3.28 -50.33 1.41
C ARG A 4 -2.63 -48.95 1.59
N ALA A 5 -1.30 -48.89 1.67
CA ALA A 5 -0.58 -47.61 1.75
C ALA A 5 -0.54 -46.92 0.38
N GLY A 6 -0.26 -47.66 -0.69
CA GLY A 6 -0.29 -47.15 -2.07
C GLY A 6 -1.66 -46.58 -2.46
N ASP A 7 -2.74 -47.30 -2.15
CA ASP A 7 -4.11 -46.84 -2.44
C ASP A 7 -4.47 -45.54 -1.71
N ARG A 8 -4.02 -45.39 -0.46
CA ARG A 8 -4.26 -44.17 0.34
C ARG A 8 -3.44 -42.99 -0.17
N ILE A 9 -2.20 -43.23 -0.61
CA ILE A 9 -1.34 -42.20 -1.21
C ILE A 9 -1.94 -41.73 -2.55
N MET A 10 -2.36 -42.66 -3.41
CA MET A 10 -3.04 -42.33 -4.67
C MET A 10 -4.34 -41.56 -4.44
N THR A 11 -5.13 -41.98 -3.45
CA THR A 11 -6.37 -41.29 -3.08
C THR A 11 -6.08 -39.88 -2.58
N LEU A 12 -5.02 -39.70 -1.78
CA LEU A 12 -4.58 -38.39 -1.31
C LEU A 12 -4.09 -37.50 -2.47
N ALA A 13 -3.38 -38.06 -3.44
CA ALA A 13 -2.88 -37.33 -4.61
C ALA A 13 -4.01 -36.81 -5.51
N ASN A 14 -5.01 -37.67 -5.80
CA ASN A 14 -6.07 -37.34 -6.76
C ASN A 14 -7.30 -36.69 -6.12
N SER A 15 -7.59 -37.02 -4.87
CA SER A 15 -8.83 -36.65 -4.18
C SER A 15 -8.59 -36.11 -2.78
N GLY A 16 -7.33 -35.79 -2.45
CA GLY A 16 -6.99 -35.10 -1.20
C GLY A 16 -7.77 -33.80 -1.09
N PRO A 17 -8.31 -33.48 0.09
CA PRO A 17 -9.17 -32.32 0.28
C PRO A 17 -8.42 -31.01 -0.01
N TYR A 18 -7.12 -30.95 0.31
CA TYR A 18 -6.29 -29.76 0.10
C TYR A 18 -5.33 -29.84 -1.10
N PRO A 19 -5.09 -28.76 -1.86
CA PRO A 19 -4.01 -28.71 -2.85
C PRO A 19 -2.65 -29.11 -2.28
N GLU A 20 -2.31 -28.72 -1.05
CA GLU A 20 -1.09 -29.20 -0.37
C GLU A 20 -1.18 -30.70 -0.10
N ALA A 21 -2.34 -31.21 0.30
CA ALA A 21 -2.55 -32.64 0.48
C ALA A 21 -2.40 -33.41 -0.84
N ARG A 22 -2.91 -32.88 -1.96
CA ARG A 22 -2.73 -33.45 -3.30
C ARG A 22 -1.29 -33.38 -3.77
N ARG A 23 -0.59 -32.26 -3.52
CA ARG A 23 0.84 -32.09 -3.81
C ARG A 23 1.70 -33.05 -2.98
N ILE A 24 1.48 -33.12 -1.67
CA ILE A 24 2.12 -34.09 -0.78
C ILE A 24 1.78 -35.51 -1.22
N GLY A 25 0.53 -35.75 -1.63
CA GLY A 25 0.08 -37.02 -2.17
C GLY A 25 0.85 -37.42 -3.42
N TYR A 26 0.96 -36.53 -4.43
CA TYR A 26 1.73 -36.79 -5.64
C TYR A 26 3.22 -36.99 -5.35
N ALA A 27 3.82 -36.17 -4.51
CA ALA A 27 5.23 -36.31 -4.12
C ALA A 27 5.48 -37.63 -3.38
N ALA A 28 4.61 -37.98 -2.43
CA ALA A 28 4.63 -39.25 -1.72
C ALA A 28 4.39 -40.42 -2.68
N TRP A 29 3.55 -40.26 -3.70
CA TRP A 29 3.25 -41.31 -4.68
C TRP A 29 4.47 -41.60 -5.56
N VAL A 30 5.11 -40.54 -6.09
CA VAL A 30 6.36 -40.67 -6.84
C VAL A 30 7.45 -41.31 -5.99
N THR A 31 7.58 -40.88 -4.74
CA THR A 31 8.59 -41.41 -3.81
C THR A 31 8.31 -42.88 -3.44
N PHE A 32 7.04 -43.24 -3.23
CA PHE A 32 6.61 -44.60 -2.90
C PHE A 32 6.86 -45.59 -4.03
N LEU A 33 6.60 -45.18 -5.29
CA LEU A 33 6.84 -46.03 -6.46
C LEU A 33 8.30 -46.01 -6.93
N GLY A 34 9.08 -45.01 -6.52
CA GLY A 34 10.42 -44.76 -7.03
C GLY A 34 10.44 -44.35 -8.51
N ASN A 35 9.29 -43.94 -9.07
CA ASN A 35 9.14 -43.41 -10.42
C ASN A 35 7.87 -42.56 -10.50
N ALA A 36 7.75 -41.77 -11.56
CA ALA A 36 6.64 -40.86 -11.75
C ALA A 36 5.65 -41.26 -12.86
N ASP A 37 5.78 -42.46 -13.45
CA ASP A 37 5.01 -42.84 -14.63
C ASP A 37 3.50 -42.89 -14.33
N ALA A 38 3.10 -43.61 -13.29
CA ALA A 38 1.69 -43.69 -12.89
C ALA A 38 1.14 -42.38 -12.26
N PRO A 39 1.88 -41.69 -11.37
CA PRO A 39 1.46 -40.38 -10.84
C PRO A 39 1.26 -39.32 -11.92
N PHE A 40 2.23 -39.15 -12.83
CA PHE A 40 2.15 -38.20 -13.93
C PHE A 40 1.07 -38.62 -14.93
N GLY A 41 1.00 -39.91 -15.30
CA GLY A 41 0.00 -40.44 -16.22
C GLY A 41 -1.44 -40.28 -15.72
N THR A 42 -1.62 -40.13 -14.42
CA THR A 42 -2.91 -39.79 -13.83
C THR A 42 -3.15 -38.28 -13.84
N ALA A 43 -2.14 -37.50 -13.46
CA ALA A 43 -2.20 -36.04 -13.44
C ALA A 43 -2.45 -35.43 -14.82
N GLU A 44 -1.84 -35.96 -15.88
CA GLU A 44 -1.90 -35.42 -17.24
C GLU A 44 -3.29 -35.44 -17.89
N LYS A 45 -4.23 -36.16 -17.28
CA LYS A 45 -5.62 -36.26 -17.77
C LYS A 45 -6.44 -34.99 -17.54
N THR A 46 -6.01 -34.09 -16.65
CA THR A 46 -6.73 -32.85 -16.32
C THR A 46 -5.75 -31.69 -16.06
N GLU A 47 -6.17 -30.45 -16.31
CA GLU A 47 -5.31 -29.28 -16.04
C GLU A 47 -5.03 -29.11 -14.54
N ASP A 48 -6.03 -29.36 -13.69
CA ASP A 48 -5.85 -29.34 -12.24
C ASP A 48 -4.91 -30.45 -11.76
N GLY A 49 -4.99 -31.64 -12.34
CA GLY A 49 -4.07 -32.74 -12.07
C GLY A 49 -2.64 -32.35 -12.42
N LEU A 50 -2.41 -31.81 -13.61
CA LEU A 50 -1.09 -31.30 -14.03
C LEU A 50 -0.58 -30.19 -13.12
N ARG A 51 -1.41 -29.21 -12.78
CA ARG A 51 -1.03 -28.10 -11.89
C ARG A 51 -0.62 -28.61 -10.52
N ASN A 52 -1.38 -29.55 -9.94
CA ASN A 52 -1.05 -30.15 -8.65
C ASN A 52 0.21 -31.01 -8.72
N PHE A 53 0.41 -31.76 -9.81
CA PHE A 53 1.59 -32.56 -10.00
C PHE A 53 2.86 -31.71 -10.16
N LEU A 54 2.82 -30.67 -11.00
CA LEU A 54 3.94 -29.75 -11.18
C LEU A 54 4.32 -29.07 -9.85
N ALA A 55 3.33 -28.60 -9.09
CA ALA A 55 3.55 -28.00 -7.77
C ALA A 55 4.04 -29.00 -6.70
N ALA A 56 3.92 -30.31 -6.94
CA ALA A 56 4.43 -31.35 -6.05
C ALA A 56 5.93 -31.62 -6.23
N ILE A 57 6.50 -31.24 -7.39
CA ILE A 57 7.87 -31.62 -7.76
C ILE A 57 8.93 -31.12 -6.75
N PRO A 58 8.87 -29.88 -6.24
CA PRO A 58 9.82 -29.43 -5.20
C PRO A 58 9.76 -30.25 -3.91
N LEU A 59 8.65 -30.96 -3.64
CA LEU A 59 8.47 -31.80 -2.46
C LEU A 59 9.04 -33.21 -2.64
N ILE A 60 9.50 -33.58 -3.85
CA ILE A 60 10.14 -34.88 -4.11
C ILE A 60 11.59 -34.78 -3.64
N GLU A 61 11.90 -35.40 -2.50
CA GLU A 61 13.21 -35.29 -1.86
C GLU A 61 14.36 -35.81 -2.74
N LYS A 62 14.13 -36.87 -3.53
CA LYS A 62 15.16 -37.52 -4.34
C LYS A 62 15.46 -36.74 -5.63
N PRO A 63 16.68 -36.19 -5.80
CA PRO A 63 17.05 -35.42 -6.99
C PRO A 63 16.92 -36.22 -8.30
N GLU A 64 17.21 -37.52 -8.27
CA GLU A 64 17.16 -38.37 -9.46
C GLU A 64 15.73 -38.54 -9.98
N LEU A 65 14.75 -38.57 -9.07
CA LEU A 65 13.33 -38.66 -9.43
C LEU A 65 12.81 -37.34 -10.03
N ARG A 66 13.30 -36.20 -9.52
CA ARG A 66 13.01 -34.89 -10.12
C ARG A 66 13.63 -34.75 -11.51
N GLY A 67 14.91 -35.10 -11.67
CA GLY A 67 15.59 -35.06 -12.96
C GLY A 67 14.97 -35.99 -14.03
N ALA A 68 14.42 -37.14 -13.61
CA ALA A 68 13.75 -38.09 -14.50
C ALA A 68 12.42 -37.54 -15.10
N LEU A 69 11.82 -36.53 -14.48
CA LEU A 69 10.57 -35.91 -14.95
C LEU A 69 10.77 -34.94 -16.13
N TYR A 70 12.01 -34.52 -16.40
CA TYR A 70 12.32 -33.55 -17.45
C TYR A 70 11.74 -33.86 -18.84
N PRO A 71 11.86 -35.09 -19.39
CA PRO A 71 11.30 -35.40 -20.70
C PRO A 71 9.77 -35.28 -20.77
N ARG A 72 9.08 -35.36 -19.63
CA ARG A 72 7.61 -35.25 -19.53
C ARG A 72 7.15 -33.80 -19.36
N ILE A 73 7.94 -32.97 -18.66
CA ILE A 73 7.58 -31.58 -18.36
C ILE A 73 8.04 -30.63 -19.47
N ARG A 74 9.19 -30.90 -20.10
CA ARG A 74 9.73 -30.07 -21.17
C ARG A 74 8.71 -29.78 -22.29
N PRO A 75 7.96 -30.76 -22.83
CA PRO A 75 6.98 -30.47 -23.88
C PRO A 75 5.84 -29.54 -23.41
N ILE A 76 5.49 -29.58 -22.12
CA ILE A 76 4.48 -28.70 -21.54
C ILE A 76 5.02 -27.26 -21.43
N ALA A 77 6.28 -27.12 -21.03
CA ALA A 77 6.93 -25.81 -20.87
C ALA A 77 7.28 -25.15 -22.22
N VAL A 78 7.78 -25.93 -23.18
CA VAL A 78 8.42 -25.42 -24.41
C VAL A 78 7.54 -25.59 -25.64
N ASP A 79 6.88 -26.74 -25.80
CA ASP A 79 6.23 -27.11 -27.05
C ASP A 79 4.73 -26.78 -27.07
N ARG A 80 4.11 -26.61 -25.89
CA ARG A 80 2.71 -26.18 -25.74
C ARG A 80 2.56 -24.78 -26.33
N LYS A 81 1.70 -24.62 -27.33
CA LYS A 81 1.37 -23.34 -27.95
C LYS A 81 0.13 -22.75 -27.32
N GLU A 82 0.18 -22.51 -26.02
CA GLU A 82 -0.76 -21.59 -25.40
C GLU A 82 -0.36 -20.19 -25.82
N GLU A 83 -1.32 -19.32 -26.12
CA GLU A 83 -1.01 -17.89 -26.17
C GLU A 83 -0.33 -17.53 -24.84
N PRO A 84 0.82 -16.82 -24.85
CA PRO A 84 1.35 -16.17 -23.66
C PRO A 84 0.16 -15.49 -23.00
N ALA A 85 -0.01 -15.65 -21.68
CA ALA A 85 -1.12 -15.02 -20.98
C ALA A 85 -1.22 -13.58 -21.51
N SER A 86 -2.23 -13.32 -22.34
CA SER A 86 -2.53 -11.95 -22.72
C SER A 86 -2.82 -11.25 -21.40
N VAL A 87 -2.73 -9.92 -21.36
CA VAL A 87 -3.38 -9.19 -20.27
C VAL A 87 -4.87 -9.60 -20.29
N GLY A 88 -5.23 -10.65 -19.56
CA GLY A 88 -6.43 -11.44 -19.85
C GLY A 88 -6.20 -12.97 -19.92
N ARG A 89 -6.20 -13.66 -18.77
CA ARG A 89 -6.93 -14.93 -18.60
C ARG A 89 -7.08 -15.27 -17.12
N GLY A 90 -8.02 -14.58 -16.47
CA GLY A 90 -8.46 -14.90 -15.12
C GLY A 90 -7.60 -14.28 -14.02
N LEU A 91 -8.13 -14.36 -12.81
CA LEU A 91 -7.54 -13.81 -11.59
C LEU A 91 -6.73 -14.90 -10.91
N GLN A 92 -5.57 -14.55 -10.36
CA GLN A 92 -4.93 -15.37 -9.34
C GLN A 92 -5.87 -15.46 -8.15
N VAL A 93 -6.17 -16.66 -7.64
CA VAL A 93 -6.99 -16.84 -6.45
C VAL A 93 -6.20 -17.59 -5.39
N ASP A 94 -6.06 -16.99 -4.21
CA ASP A 94 -5.53 -17.62 -3.01
C ASP A 94 -6.70 -18.06 -2.12
N TYR A 95 -6.65 -19.29 -1.64
CA TYR A 95 -7.60 -19.86 -0.69
C TYR A 95 -6.94 -19.98 0.68
N PHE A 96 -7.69 -19.68 1.73
CA PHE A 96 -7.24 -19.76 3.11
C PHE A 96 -8.20 -20.66 3.88
N GLU A 97 -7.74 -21.84 4.25
CA GLU A 97 -8.55 -22.82 4.97
C GLU A 97 -8.55 -22.54 6.47
N GLN A 98 -9.24 -21.50 6.87
CA GLN A 98 -9.48 -21.22 8.26
C GLN A 98 -10.67 -20.29 8.40
N ARG A 99 -11.30 -20.37 9.57
CA ARG A 99 -12.22 -19.35 10.01
C ARG A 99 -11.49 -18.01 10.07
N VAL A 100 -11.99 -17.02 9.34
CA VAL A 100 -11.49 -15.66 9.40
C VAL A 100 -12.54 -14.75 10.03
N PRO A 101 -12.15 -13.76 10.84
CA PRO A 101 -13.12 -12.80 11.37
C PRO A 101 -13.68 -11.87 10.28
N ASN A 102 -12.96 -11.74 9.15
CA ASN A 102 -13.28 -10.89 8.00
C ASN A 102 -12.32 -11.14 6.82
N VAL A 103 -12.52 -10.41 5.73
CA VAL A 103 -11.68 -10.47 4.52
C VAL A 103 -10.95 -9.18 4.19
N SER A 104 -10.55 -8.43 5.22
CA SER A 104 -9.64 -7.30 5.04
C SER A 104 -8.30 -7.72 4.45
N LEU A 105 -7.61 -6.77 3.81
CA LEU A 105 -6.29 -7.03 3.22
C LEU A 105 -5.27 -7.36 4.30
N GLU A 106 -5.38 -6.72 5.47
CA GLU A 106 -4.54 -6.98 6.64
C GLU A 106 -4.74 -8.40 7.15
N THR A 107 -6.01 -8.84 7.26
CA THR A 107 -6.34 -10.21 7.68
C THR A 107 -5.76 -11.21 6.71
N LEU A 108 -6.04 -11.10 5.41
CA LEU A 108 -5.57 -12.09 4.44
C LEU A 108 -4.07 -11.99 4.11
N ALA A 109 -3.41 -10.85 4.38
CA ALA A 109 -1.96 -10.71 4.24
C ALA A 109 -1.19 -11.39 5.40
N ALA A 110 -1.79 -11.46 6.59
CA ALA A 110 -1.22 -12.18 7.73
C ALA A 110 -1.34 -13.70 7.59
N LEU A 111 -2.15 -14.18 6.63
CA LEU A 111 -2.37 -15.60 6.39
C LEU A 111 -1.52 -16.11 5.24
N LYS A 112 -1.07 -17.35 5.38
CA LYS A 112 -0.45 -18.08 4.29
C LYS A 112 -1.55 -18.84 3.52
N PRO A 113 -1.63 -18.73 2.19
CA PRO A 113 -2.60 -19.48 1.41
C PRO A 113 -2.43 -20.99 1.62
N THR A 114 -3.55 -21.70 1.79
CA THR A 114 -3.66 -23.16 1.77
C THR A 114 -4.17 -23.66 0.42
N ALA A 115 -4.34 -22.78 -0.55
CA ALA A 115 -4.28 -23.13 -1.95
C ALA A 115 -4.05 -21.86 -2.75
N SER A 116 -3.59 -22.06 -3.97
CA SER A 116 -3.56 -21.00 -4.97
C SER A 116 -3.93 -21.60 -6.31
N GLY A 117 -4.66 -20.85 -7.13
CA GLY A 117 -5.10 -21.26 -8.45
C GLY A 117 -5.51 -20.07 -9.29
N THR A 118 -6.27 -20.34 -10.33
CA THR A 118 -6.69 -19.34 -11.31
C THR A 118 -8.21 -19.38 -11.45
N ALA A 119 -8.86 -18.23 -11.45
CA ALA A 119 -10.31 -18.12 -11.54
C ALA A 119 -10.70 -17.23 -12.72
N THR A 120 -11.52 -17.75 -13.63
CA THR A 120 -12.07 -16.98 -14.75
C THR A 120 -13.33 -16.20 -14.36
N ALA A 121 -13.77 -16.32 -13.11
CA ALA A 121 -14.89 -15.61 -12.52
C ALA A 121 -14.67 -15.39 -11.02
N LEU A 122 -15.28 -14.34 -10.47
CA LEU A 122 -15.34 -14.07 -9.04
C LEU A 122 -16.50 -14.87 -8.42
N THR A 123 -16.21 -16.10 -7.99
CA THR A 123 -17.21 -17.04 -7.49
C THR A 123 -16.64 -18.00 -6.44
N VAL A 124 -17.52 -18.62 -5.66
CA VAL A 124 -17.20 -19.78 -4.80
C VAL A 124 -17.19 -21.11 -5.55
N ASP A 125 -17.68 -21.15 -6.79
CA ASP A 125 -17.69 -22.36 -7.62
C ASP A 125 -16.29 -22.71 -8.17
N LEU A 126 -15.34 -22.90 -7.25
CA LEU A 126 -13.92 -23.15 -7.55
C LEU A 126 -13.51 -24.55 -7.12
N PRO A 127 -12.59 -25.21 -7.86
CA PRO A 127 -12.08 -26.54 -7.50
C PRO A 127 -11.47 -26.61 -6.10
N MET A 128 -10.86 -25.51 -5.61
CA MET A 128 -10.38 -25.42 -4.23
C MET A 128 -11.55 -25.43 -3.24
N VAL A 129 -12.52 -24.52 -3.35
CA VAL A 129 -13.67 -24.43 -2.41
C VAL A 129 -14.40 -25.77 -2.26
N LYS A 130 -14.69 -26.46 -3.38
CA LYS A 130 -15.36 -27.77 -3.38
C LYS A 130 -14.58 -28.89 -2.68
N ALA A 131 -13.26 -28.75 -2.57
CA ALA A 131 -12.38 -29.77 -2.02
C ALA A 131 -12.21 -29.65 -0.50
N HIS A 132 -12.69 -28.56 0.12
CA HIS A 132 -12.37 -28.15 1.49
C HIS A 132 -13.62 -27.96 2.36
N GLY A 133 -13.42 -27.74 3.68
CA GLY A 133 -14.50 -27.56 4.66
C GLY A 133 -15.23 -26.23 4.56
N ALA A 134 -16.33 -26.10 5.30
CA ALA A 134 -17.27 -24.96 5.25
C ALA A 134 -16.70 -23.61 5.77
N GLN A 135 -15.41 -23.53 6.13
CA GLN A 135 -14.77 -22.34 6.70
C GLN A 135 -13.53 -21.95 5.93
N PHE A 136 -13.61 -20.85 5.19
CA PHE A 136 -12.53 -20.43 4.31
C PHE A 136 -12.58 -18.97 3.92
N ALA A 137 -11.47 -18.47 3.39
CA ALA A 137 -11.41 -17.22 2.67
C ALA A 137 -10.77 -17.37 1.28
N LEU A 138 -11.08 -16.42 0.40
CA LEU A 138 -10.55 -16.27 -0.94
C LEU A 138 -9.94 -14.88 -1.09
N ARG A 139 -8.83 -14.78 -1.81
CA ARG A 139 -8.27 -13.53 -2.33
C ARG A 139 -8.01 -13.68 -3.82
N PHE A 140 -8.78 -12.97 -4.63
CA PHE A 140 -8.58 -12.84 -6.06
C PHE A 140 -7.71 -11.61 -6.34
N THR A 141 -6.70 -11.76 -7.20
CA THR A 141 -5.78 -10.70 -7.62
C THR A 141 -5.59 -10.74 -9.13
N GLY A 142 -5.68 -9.58 -9.78
CA GLY A 142 -5.47 -9.46 -11.21
C GLY A 142 -5.83 -8.07 -11.72
N THR A 143 -6.45 -8.03 -12.90
CA THR A 143 -6.92 -6.85 -13.59
C THR A 143 -8.34 -7.06 -14.10
N ILE A 144 -9.04 -5.96 -14.37
CA ILE A 144 -10.29 -5.94 -15.10
C ILE A 144 -10.18 -4.95 -16.26
N ASN A 145 -10.59 -5.35 -17.46
CA ASN A 145 -10.60 -4.49 -18.64
C ASN A 145 -11.93 -3.75 -18.77
N ILE A 146 -11.87 -2.43 -18.69
CA ILE A 146 -13.02 -1.53 -18.80
C ILE A 146 -13.20 -1.12 -20.26
N PRO A 147 -14.32 -1.46 -20.93
CA PRO A 147 -14.46 -1.27 -22.37
C PRO A 147 -14.69 0.20 -22.77
N LYS A 148 -15.26 1.01 -21.87
CA LYS A 148 -15.56 2.42 -22.14
C LYS A 148 -15.38 3.24 -20.87
N GLU A 149 -14.78 4.41 -21.00
CA GLU A 149 -14.67 5.34 -19.88
C GLU A 149 -16.05 5.75 -19.35
N GLY A 150 -16.18 5.82 -18.02
CA GLY A 150 -17.34 6.38 -17.35
C GLY A 150 -17.58 5.81 -15.96
N SER A 151 -18.80 6.00 -15.46
CA SER A 151 -19.18 5.58 -14.10
C SER A 151 -19.68 4.13 -14.10
N TYR A 152 -18.96 3.27 -13.37
CA TYR A 152 -19.31 1.88 -13.17
C TYR A 152 -19.85 1.66 -11.75
N THR A 153 -20.96 0.93 -11.65
CA THR A 153 -21.45 0.36 -10.39
C THR A 153 -21.00 -1.09 -10.35
N PHE A 154 -20.26 -1.47 -9.32
CA PHE A 154 -19.97 -2.86 -9.00
C PHE A 154 -20.87 -3.32 -7.88
N THR A 155 -21.24 -4.59 -7.92
CA THR A 155 -22.15 -5.21 -6.97
C THR A 155 -21.60 -6.56 -6.56
N THR A 156 -21.43 -6.79 -5.26
CA THR A 156 -21.08 -8.09 -4.68
C THR A 156 -22.31 -8.68 -4.01
N GLU A 157 -22.63 -9.92 -4.32
CA GLU A 157 -23.60 -10.75 -3.61
C GLU A 157 -22.78 -11.80 -2.86
N SER A 158 -22.84 -11.85 -1.53
CA SER A 158 -22.06 -12.84 -0.76
C SER A 158 -22.72 -13.38 0.51
N ASP A 159 -22.39 -14.63 0.84
CA ASP A 159 -22.64 -15.37 2.09
C ASP A 159 -21.36 -16.15 2.41
N ASP A 160 -20.50 -15.77 3.36
CA ASP A 160 -20.58 -14.61 4.24
C ASP A 160 -20.02 -13.34 3.56
N GLY A 161 -18.92 -12.78 4.06
CA GLY A 161 -18.47 -11.45 3.71
C GLY A 161 -17.57 -11.39 2.49
N SER A 162 -17.65 -10.28 1.74
CA SER A 162 -16.76 -9.99 0.61
C SER A 162 -16.37 -8.53 0.47
N ARG A 163 -15.27 -8.28 -0.23
CA ARG A 163 -14.83 -6.93 -0.63
C ARG A 163 -14.33 -6.92 -2.06
N LEU A 164 -14.51 -5.79 -2.72
CA LEU A 164 -14.00 -5.55 -4.07
C LEU A 164 -13.23 -4.23 -4.12
N TYR A 165 -12.01 -4.29 -4.63
CA TYR A 165 -11.11 -3.18 -4.82
C TYR A 165 -10.77 -3.02 -6.31
N ILE A 166 -10.86 -1.78 -6.80
CA ILE A 166 -10.43 -1.40 -8.15
C ILE A 166 -9.39 -0.30 -8.02
N ASP A 167 -8.21 -0.47 -8.63
CA ASP A 167 -7.03 0.42 -8.49
C ASP A 167 -6.66 0.71 -7.04
N GLY A 168 -6.80 -0.29 -6.17
CA GLY A 168 -6.53 -0.17 -4.73
C GLY A 168 -7.58 0.62 -3.94
N LYS A 169 -8.65 1.13 -4.58
CA LYS A 169 -9.79 1.74 -3.90
C LYS A 169 -10.81 0.67 -3.55
N LEU A 170 -11.25 0.61 -2.29
CA LEU A 170 -12.40 -0.21 -1.87
C LEU A 170 -13.67 0.34 -2.54
N VAL A 171 -14.21 -0.41 -3.49
CA VAL A 171 -15.41 -0.03 -4.25
C VAL A 171 -16.65 -0.64 -3.61
N VAL A 172 -16.60 -1.92 -3.21
CA VAL A 172 -17.72 -2.60 -2.55
C VAL A 172 -17.22 -3.24 -1.26
N ASN A 173 -17.91 -2.98 -0.15
CA ASN A 173 -17.64 -3.60 1.14
C ASN A 173 -18.90 -4.31 1.63
N ASN A 174 -18.92 -5.62 1.45
CA ASN A 174 -19.93 -6.54 1.95
C ASN A 174 -19.32 -7.48 2.99
N ASP A 175 -18.39 -6.99 3.81
CA ASP A 175 -17.61 -7.81 4.76
C ASP A 175 -18.35 -7.98 6.09
N GLY A 176 -18.06 -9.06 6.80
CA GLY A 176 -18.77 -9.48 8.02
C GLY A 176 -19.53 -10.80 7.85
N LEU A 177 -20.03 -11.34 8.96
CA LEU A 177 -20.75 -12.62 9.00
C LEU A 177 -22.25 -12.35 8.75
N HIS A 178 -22.79 -12.89 7.67
CA HIS A 178 -24.17 -12.70 7.24
C HIS A 178 -24.55 -13.73 6.16
N GLY A 179 -25.83 -14.08 6.06
CA GLY A 179 -26.33 -14.85 4.91
C GLY A 179 -26.22 -14.07 3.59
N MET A 180 -26.65 -14.65 2.47
CA MET A 180 -26.60 -13.98 1.15
C MET A 180 -27.18 -12.56 1.19
N ASP A 181 -26.31 -11.57 1.03
CA ASP A 181 -26.66 -10.15 0.96
C ASP A 181 -25.96 -9.51 -0.24
N GLU A 182 -26.61 -8.49 -0.82
CA GLU A 182 -26.09 -7.72 -1.94
C GLU A 182 -25.65 -6.33 -1.46
N LYS A 183 -24.44 -5.92 -1.86
CA LYS A 183 -23.94 -4.55 -1.69
C LYS A 183 -23.36 -4.06 -3.00
N SER A 184 -23.48 -2.75 -3.21
CA SER A 184 -22.98 -2.11 -4.42
C SER A 184 -22.16 -0.87 -4.07
N GLY A 185 -21.28 -0.49 -4.98
CA GLY A 185 -20.53 0.75 -4.90
C GLY A 185 -20.10 1.23 -6.27
N LYS A 186 -19.86 2.53 -6.37
CA LYS A 186 -19.66 3.22 -7.65
C LYS A 186 -18.24 3.76 -7.76
N VAL A 187 -17.66 3.65 -8.94
CA VAL A 187 -16.34 4.19 -9.27
C VAL A 187 -16.32 4.69 -10.71
N THR A 188 -15.63 5.78 -10.97
CA THR A 188 -15.40 6.27 -12.35
C THR A 188 -14.08 5.71 -12.84
N LEU A 189 -14.11 5.05 -14.00
CA LEU A 189 -12.96 4.34 -14.58
C LEU A 189 -12.72 4.81 -16.01
N LYS A 190 -11.45 4.78 -16.43
CA LYS A 190 -11.07 5.01 -17.83
C LYS A 190 -11.28 3.73 -18.63
N ALA A 191 -11.29 3.82 -19.96
CA ALA A 191 -11.22 2.61 -20.77
C ALA A 191 -9.82 1.97 -20.66
N GLY A 192 -9.75 0.64 -20.65
CA GLY A 192 -8.52 -0.12 -20.53
C GLY A 192 -8.41 -0.94 -19.23
N PRO A 193 -7.22 -1.49 -18.93
CA PRO A 193 -7.02 -2.35 -17.78
C PRO A 193 -6.95 -1.57 -16.47
N HIS A 194 -7.57 -2.11 -15.43
CA HIS A 194 -7.58 -1.61 -14.07
C HIS A 194 -7.18 -2.71 -13.10
N ALA A 195 -6.46 -2.41 -12.02
CA ALA A 195 -6.10 -3.44 -11.04
C ALA A 195 -7.36 -3.91 -10.30
N LEU A 196 -7.55 -5.22 -10.20
CA LEU A 196 -8.66 -5.83 -9.48
C LEU A 196 -8.12 -6.68 -8.34
N LEU A 197 -8.64 -6.44 -7.13
CA LEU A 197 -8.47 -7.32 -5.99
C LEU A 197 -9.83 -7.55 -5.36
N ALA A 198 -10.18 -8.80 -5.13
CA ALA A 198 -11.41 -9.14 -4.42
C ALA A 198 -11.13 -10.14 -3.32
N THR A 199 -11.85 -10.03 -2.22
CA THR A 199 -11.70 -10.95 -1.08
C THR A 199 -13.07 -11.44 -0.63
N TYR A 200 -13.16 -12.68 -0.17
CA TYR A 200 -14.42 -13.32 0.22
C TYR A 200 -14.18 -14.36 1.32
N PHE A 201 -15.13 -14.60 2.21
CA PHE A 201 -15.06 -15.71 3.16
C PHE A 201 -16.42 -16.34 3.40
N ASN A 202 -16.38 -17.59 3.85
CA ASN A 202 -17.49 -18.34 4.42
C ASN A 202 -17.03 -18.88 5.78
N ASN A 203 -17.82 -18.70 6.85
CA ASN A 203 -17.56 -19.28 8.16
C ASN A 203 -18.54 -20.41 8.52
N GLY A 204 -19.32 -20.87 7.54
CA GLY A 204 -20.19 -22.04 7.60
C GLY A 204 -21.67 -21.68 7.42
N GLY A 205 -22.49 -22.64 6.99
CA GLY A 205 -23.88 -22.37 6.63
C GLY A 205 -24.07 -22.41 5.11
N GLY A 206 -24.87 -21.47 4.57
CA GLY A 206 -24.97 -21.26 3.13
C GLY A 206 -23.69 -20.64 2.58
N GLU A 207 -23.42 -20.82 1.28
CA GLU A 207 -22.27 -20.16 0.65
C GLU A 207 -22.65 -19.61 -0.71
N GLY A 208 -22.13 -18.43 -1.01
CA GLY A 208 -22.32 -17.81 -2.31
C GLY A 208 -21.40 -16.61 -2.47
N TYR A 209 -20.86 -16.46 -3.66
CA TYR A 209 -20.16 -15.25 -4.06
C TYR A 209 -20.39 -14.99 -5.55
N ARG A 210 -20.90 -13.80 -5.86
CA ARG A 210 -21.11 -13.33 -7.23
C ARG A 210 -20.75 -11.86 -7.32
N VAL A 211 -20.10 -11.47 -8.41
CA VAL A 211 -19.78 -10.06 -8.67
C VAL A 211 -20.33 -9.65 -10.02
N SER A 212 -21.09 -8.56 -10.02
CA SER A 212 -21.68 -7.96 -11.20
C SER A 212 -21.23 -6.51 -11.37
N TRP A 213 -21.31 -6.02 -12.60
CA TRP A 213 -21.02 -4.64 -12.96
C TRP A 213 -22.13 -4.04 -13.83
N GLN A 214 -22.25 -2.72 -13.78
CA GLN A 214 -23.13 -1.92 -14.63
C GLN A 214 -22.35 -0.65 -15.02
N GLY A 215 -22.47 -0.19 -16.26
CA GLY A 215 -21.72 0.98 -16.73
C GLY A 215 -22.20 1.50 -18.09
N PRO A 216 -21.46 2.43 -18.72
CA PRO A 216 -21.83 3.00 -20.00
C PRO A 216 -22.01 1.92 -21.08
N GLY A 217 -23.26 1.72 -21.54
CA GLY A 217 -23.60 0.69 -22.54
C GLY A 217 -23.65 -0.74 -21.99
N ILE A 218 -23.60 -0.92 -20.67
CA ILE A 218 -23.57 -2.23 -19.99
C ILE A 218 -24.69 -2.25 -18.94
N ASN A 219 -25.72 -3.07 -19.18
CA ASN A 219 -26.71 -3.40 -18.16
C ASN A 219 -26.09 -4.27 -17.05
N LYS A 220 -26.66 -4.24 -15.83
CA LYS A 220 -26.19 -5.06 -14.70
C LYS A 220 -26.08 -6.52 -15.14
N GLN A 221 -24.86 -7.03 -15.13
CA GLN A 221 -24.54 -8.41 -15.52
C GLN A 221 -23.34 -8.90 -14.72
N ALA A 222 -23.15 -10.21 -14.61
CA ALA A 222 -21.92 -10.77 -14.07
C ALA A 222 -20.71 -10.25 -14.86
N ILE A 223 -19.58 -10.00 -14.19
CA ILE A 223 -18.36 -9.59 -14.90
C ILE A 223 -17.94 -10.74 -15.83
N PRO A 224 -17.90 -10.54 -17.16
CA PRO A 224 -17.50 -11.59 -18.08
C PRO A 224 -16.06 -12.01 -17.81
N GLY A 225 -15.75 -13.31 -17.85
CA GLY A 225 -14.37 -13.77 -17.66
C GLY A 225 -13.37 -13.19 -18.66
N ALA A 226 -13.83 -12.85 -19.87
CA ALA A 226 -13.02 -12.13 -20.88
C ALA A 226 -12.65 -10.70 -20.47
N ALA A 227 -13.35 -10.11 -19.49
CA ALA A 227 -13.00 -8.82 -18.91
C ALA A 227 -12.03 -8.95 -17.73
N LEU A 228 -11.72 -10.17 -17.24
CA LEU A 228 -10.80 -10.40 -16.12
C LEU A 228 -9.43 -10.83 -16.62
N GLY A 229 -8.40 -10.08 -16.25
CA GLY A 229 -6.99 -10.38 -16.52
C GLY A 229 -6.20 -10.57 -15.24
N GLY A 230 -4.94 -10.94 -15.36
CA GLY A 230 -4.06 -11.28 -14.25
C GLY A 230 -2.98 -12.22 -14.75
N ASP A 231 -1.81 -12.23 -14.10
CA ASP A 231 -0.75 -13.23 -14.31
C ASP A 231 -1.20 -14.58 -13.71
N ALA A 232 -2.33 -15.11 -14.16
CA ALA A 232 -2.71 -16.49 -13.93
C ALA A 232 -1.77 -17.34 -14.80
N ASP A 233 -0.66 -17.80 -14.21
CA ASP A 233 0.29 -18.70 -14.87
C ASP A 233 -0.50 -19.80 -15.59
N THR A 234 -0.40 -19.89 -16.91
CA THR A 234 -0.99 -21.02 -17.65
C THR A 234 -0.29 -22.32 -17.25
N ILE A 235 -0.80 -23.48 -17.66
CA ILE A 235 -0.10 -24.74 -17.36
C ILE A 235 1.32 -24.72 -17.94
N GLN A 236 1.52 -24.04 -19.07
CA GLN A 236 2.84 -23.75 -19.61
C GLN A 236 3.70 -22.88 -18.68
N ASP A 237 3.17 -21.81 -18.10
CA ASP A 237 3.92 -20.96 -17.16
C ASP A 237 4.31 -21.70 -15.87
N VAL A 238 3.42 -22.53 -15.34
CA VAL A 238 3.72 -23.40 -14.19
C VAL A 238 4.82 -24.40 -14.55
N ALA A 239 4.75 -25.01 -15.73
CA ALA A 239 5.77 -25.94 -16.20
C ALA A 239 7.12 -25.25 -16.39
N ILE A 240 7.14 -24.03 -16.94
CA ILE A 240 8.34 -23.18 -17.07
C ILE A 240 9.00 -22.95 -15.71
N ARG A 241 8.24 -22.54 -14.69
CA ARG A 241 8.75 -22.34 -13.31
C ARG A 241 9.21 -23.62 -12.63
N THR A 242 8.80 -24.78 -13.13
CA THR A 242 9.18 -26.08 -12.56
C THR A 242 10.49 -26.59 -13.13
N LEU A 243 10.93 -26.13 -14.31
CA LEU A 243 12.19 -26.58 -14.91
C LEU A 243 13.42 -26.46 -13.99
N PRO A 244 13.60 -25.39 -13.19
CA PRO A 244 14.74 -25.26 -12.27
C PRO A 244 14.76 -26.30 -11.14
N GLU A 245 13.59 -26.86 -10.81
CA GLU A 245 13.42 -27.83 -9.73
C GLU A 245 13.81 -29.26 -10.17
N LEU A 246 14.05 -29.47 -11.47
CA LEU A 246 14.40 -30.75 -12.09
C LEU A 246 15.92 -30.95 -12.04
N THR A 247 16.41 -31.18 -10.81
CA THR A 247 17.83 -31.36 -10.50
C THR A 247 18.55 -32.35 -11.41
N GLY A 248 19.77 -32.01 -11.82
CA GLY A 248 20.58 -32.78 -12.77
C GLY A 248 20.27 -32.48 -14.25
N ARG A 249 19.35 -31.57 -14.54
CA ARG A 249 18.96 -31.12 -15.90
C ARG A 249 19.07 -29.61 -16.06
N GLU A 250 19.85 -28.95 -15.21
CA GLU A 250 19.97 -27.49 -15.15
C GLU A 250 20.53 -26.90 -16.45
N LYS A 251 21.43 -27.61 -17.14
CA LYS A 251 21.98 -27.18 -18.44
C LYS A 251 20.92 -27.23 -19.54
N GLU A 252 20.15 -28.31 -19.60
CA GLU A 252 19.03 -28.43 -20.53
C GLU A 252 17.94 -27.39 -20.23
N ALA A 253 17.58 -27.23 -18.95
CA ALA A 253 16.60 -26.24 -18.51
C ALA A 253 17.02 -24.82 -18.91
N PHE A 254 18.30 -24.47 -18.71
CA PHE A 254 18.84 -23.19 -19.13
C PHE A 254 18.74 -23.00 -20.66
N ALA A 255 19.05 -24.03 -21.46
CA ALA A 255 18.97 -23.96 -22.92
C ALA A 255 17.52 -23.78 -23.42
N ASP A 256 16.57 -24.50 -22.81
CA ASP A 256 15.15 -24.40 -23.14
C ASP A 256 14.56 -23.04 -22.73
N LEU A 257 14.85 -22.55 -21.52
CA LEU A 257 14.44 -21.21 -21.07
C LEU A 257 15.08 -20.10 -21.91
N SER A 258 16.34 -20.27 -22.33
CA SER A 258 17.02 -19.35 -23.23
C SER A 258 16.33 -19.29 -24.60
N THR A 259 15.86 -20.43 -25.11
CA THR A 259 15.09 -20.48 -26.36
C THR A 259 13.78 -19.70 -26.25
N LEU A 260 13.04 -19.89 -25.14
CA LEU A 260 11.81 -19.15 -24.87
C LEU A 260 12.06 -17.64 -24.70
N LEU A 261 13.17 -17.26 -24.06
CA LEU A 261 13.54 -15.85 -23.88
C LEU A 261 13.90 -15.15 -25.20
N LEU A 262 14.57 -15.86 -26.11
CA LEU A 262 15.03 -15.30 -27.38
C LEU A 262 13.92 -15.18 -28.44
N ASP A 263 12.87 -15.99 -28.35
CA ASP A 263 11.72 -15.92 -29.25
C ASP A 263 10.63 -14.99 -28.68
N LYS A 264 10.48 -13.81 -29.28
CA LYS A 264 9.47 -12.82 -28.86
C LYS A 264 8.03 -13.34 -28.89
N ALA A 265 7.70 -14.32 -29.74
CA ALA A 265 6.36 -14.89 -29.82
C ALA A 265 6.09 -15.89 -28.70
N LEU A 266 7.15 -16.46 -28.11
CA LEU A 266 7.08 -17.46 -27.04
C LEU A 266 7.42 -16.89 -25.66
N LEU A 267 8.04 -15.70 -25.60
CA LEU A 267 8.45 -15.06 -24.36
C LEU A 267 7.27 -14.87 -23.41
N ARG A 268 7.45 -15.40 -22.18
CA ARG A 268 6.52 -15.31 -21.07
C ARG A 268 7.23 -14.76 -19.82
N PRO A 269 6.56 -13.97 -18.97
CA PRO A 269 7.15 -13.47 -17.73
C PRO A 269 7.67 -14.56 -16.78
N SER A 270 7.04 -15.74 -16.79
CA SER A 270 7.44 -16.93 -16.01
C SER A 270 8.90 -17.36 -16.29
N VAL A 271 9.41 -17.10 -17.50
CA VAL A 271 10.78 -17.40 -17.90
C VAL A 271 11.79 -16.63 -17.04
N PHE A 272 11.52 -15.37 -16.71
CA PHE A 272 12.49 -14.55 -15.97
C PHE A 272 12.79 -15.13 -14.60
N ARG A 273 11.72 -15.47 -13.86
CA ARG A 273 11.83 -16.07 -12.54
C ARG A 273 12.44 -17.47 -12.62
N ALA A 274 12.01 -18.29 -13.57
CA ALA A 274 12.55 -19.64 -13.75
C ALA A 274 14.07 -19.60 -14.02
N MET A 275 14.56 -18.69 -14.85
CA MET A 275 15.99 -18.56 -15.09
C MET A 275 16.73 -18.09 -13.82
N LEU A 276 16.19 -17.14 -13.07
CA LEU A 276 16.77 -16.68 -11.80
C LEU A 276 16.87 -17.77 -10.72
N ASP A 277 15.97 -18.76 -10.76
CA ASP A 277 15.96 -19.87 -9.81
C ASP A 277 16.95 -21.00 -10.21
N LEU A 278 17.53 -20.96 -11.42
CA LEU A 278 18.61 -21.87 -11.82
C LEU A 278 19.97 -21.44 -11.26
N ASP A 279 20.77 -22.40 -10.80
CA ASP A 279 22.15 -22.14 -10.38
C ASP A 279 23.00 -21.61 -11.54
N ARG A 280 23.58 -20.42 -11.34
CA ARG A 280 24.38 -19.67 -12.32
C ARG A 280 25.56 -20.44 -12.88
N LYS A 281 26.08 -21.46 -12.18
CA LYS A 281 27.19 -22.28 -12.69
C LYS A 281 26.81 -23.07 -13.96
N HIS A 282 25.52 -23.25 -14.23
CA HIS A 282 25.01 -23.96 -15.40
C HIS A 282 24.67 -23.03 -16.58
N TRP A 283 24.76 -21.71 -16.40
CA TRP A 283 24.40 -20.75 -17.43
C TRP A 283 25.51 -20.66 -18.48
N ALA A 284 25.15 -20.83 -19.75
CA ALA A 284 26.11 -20.83 -20.85
C ALA A 284 26.49 -19.40 -21.25
N ALA A 285 27.73 -18.99 -20.96
CA ALA A 285 28.25 -17.65 -21.27
C ALA A 285 28.14 -17.28 -22.77
N GLY A 286 28.22 -18.26 -23.67
CA GLY A 286 28.13 -18.03 -25.12
C GLY A 286 26.80 -17.45 -25.60
N GLN A 287 25.72 -17.55 -24.80
CA GLN A 287 24.40 -16.97 -25.12
C GLN A 287 24.11 -15.67 -24.37
N ALA A 288 24.97 -15.26 -23.44
CA ALA A 288 24.70 -14.15 -22.52
C ALA A 288 24.35 -12.84 -23.24
N THR A 289 25.05 -12.51 -24.33
CA THR A 289 24.80 -11.27 -25.09
C THR A 289 23.39 -11.25 -25.68
N ALA A 290 22.96 -12.35 -26.29
CA ALA A 290 21.64 -12.46 -26.91
C ALA A 290 20.52 -12.38 -25.85
N LEU A 291 20.69 -13.05 -24.72
CA LEU A 291 19.72 -13.08 -23.63
C LEU A 291 19.58 -11.71 -22.94
N VAL A 292 20.70 -11.01 -22.70
CA VAL A 292 20.69 -9.63 -22.19
C VAL A 292 19.93 -8.71 -23.14
N ASN A 293 20.15 -8.82 -24.45
CA ASN A 293 19.45 -8.01 -25.44
C ASN A 293 17.95 -8.32 -25.50
N ALA A 294 17.54 -9.58 -25.33
CA ALA A 294 16.14 -9.96 -25.26
C ALA A 294 15.44 -9.35 -24.03
N VAL A 295 16.07 -9.42 -22.85
CA VAL A 295 15.58 -8.76 -21.62
C VAL A 295 15.47 -7.25 -21.80
N LEU A 296 16.52 -6.59 -22.33
CA LEU A 296 16.51 -5.16 -22.62
C LEU A 296 15.37 -4.79 -23.58
N GLY A 297 15.15 -5.61 -24.62
CA GLY A 297 14.05 -5.44 -25.56
C GLY A 297 12.67 -5.54 -24.91
N TYR A 298 12.48 -6.51 -24.00
CA TYR A 298 11.24 -6.65 -23.23
C TYR A 298 10.99 -5.45 -22.31
N VAL A 299 11.95 -5.12 -21.44
CA VAL A 299 11.77 -4.04 -20.45
C VAL A 299 11.64 -2.67 -21.10
N SER A 300 12.37 -2.41 -22.20
CA SER A 300 12.26 -1.15 -22.93
C SER A 300 10.91 -0.95 -23.62
N ALA A 301 10.25 -2.03 -24.02
CA ALA A 301 8.91 -1.99 -24.60
C ALA A 301 7.80 -1.73 -23.55
N LEU A 302 8.08 -1.99 -22.26
CA LEU A 302 7.12 -1.70 -21.20
C LEU A 302 6.99 -0.18 -20.96
N PRO A 303 5.75 0.34 -20.83
CA PRO A 303 5.48 1.63 -20.19
C PRO A 303 6.14 1.74 -18.82
N ALA A 304 6.57 2.95 -18.42
CA ALA A 304 7.35 3.14 -17.19
C ALA A 304 6.60 2.71 -15.92
N ASP A 305 5.28 2.91 -15.89
CA ASP A 305 4.38 2.49 -14.81
C ASP A 305 4.28 0.97 -14.65
N LEU A 306 4.56 0.19 -15.70
CA LEU A 306 4.58 -1.27 -15.65
C LEU A 306 5.97 -1.85 -15.33
N ARG A 307 7.02 -1.03 -15.34
CA ARG A 307 8.40 -1.48 -15.04
C ARG A 307 8.67 -1.74 -13.56
N THR A 308 7.73 -1.37 -12.68
CA THR A 308 7.77 -1.68 -11.24
C THR A 308 6.90 -2.89 -10.87
N THR A 309 6.31 -3.58 -11.85
CA THR A 309 5.60 -4.85 -11.62
C THR A 309 6.59 -5.97 -11.25
N PRO A 310 6.19 -7.00 -10.47
CA PRO A 310 7.08 -8.11 -10.09
C PRO A 310 7.79 -8.76 -11.29
N SER A 311 7.04 -9.01 -12.37
CA SER A 311 7.55 -9.58 -13.62
C SER A 311 8.61 -8.71 -14.30
N ALA A 312 8.44 -7.37 -14.29
CA ALA A 312 9.43 -6.46 -14.85
C ALA A 312 10.69 -6.34 -13.95
N LEU A 313 10.52 -6.42 -12.64
CA LEU A 313 11.64 -6.44 -11.68
C LEU A 313 12.45 -7.74 -11.80
N ASP A 314 11.79 -8.89 -11.95
CA ASP A 314 12.45 -10.17 -12.23
C ASP A 314 13.21 -10.11 -13.58
N ALA A 315 12.63 -9.50 -14.62
CA ALA A 315 13.31 -9.30 -15.89
C ALA A 315 14.57 -8.43 -15.74
N LEU A 316 14.47 -7.28 -15.07
CA LEU A 316 15.61 -6.39 -14.80
C LEU A 316 16.72 -7.12 -14.02
N LYS A 317 16.36 -7.85 -12.96
CA LYS A 317 17.30 -8.63 -12.17
C LYS A 317 17.99 -9.72 -13.00
N LEU A 318 17.23 -10.47 -13.81
CA LEU A 318 17.80 -11.47 -14.70
C LEU A 318 18.79 -10.84 -15.69
N GLY A 319 18.44 -9.69 -16.27
CA GLY A 319 19.34 -8.94 -17.14
C GLY A 319 20.67 -8.61 -16.47
N GLU A 320 20.65 -8.18 -15.20
CA GLU A 320 21.87 -7.83 -14.45
C GLU A 320 22.74 -9.06 -14.16
N GLU A 321 22.12 -10.20 -13.84
CA GLU A 321 22.83 -11.46 -13.58
C GLU A 321 23.45 -12.05 -14.86
N LEU A 322 22.72 -11.99 -15.98
CA LEU A 322 23.20 -12.40 -17.31
C LEU A 322 24.33 -11.48 -17.79
N ALA A 323 24.23 -10.17 -17.58
CA ALA A 323 25.30 -9.23 -17.88
C ALA A 323 26.60 -9.59 -17.14
N GLY A 324 26.49 -10.19 -15.94
CA GLY A 324 27.64 -10.70 -15.19
C GLY A 324 28.47 -11.78 -15.90
N LEU A 325 27.92 -12.45 -16.92
CA LEU A 325 28.62 -13.44 -17.75
C LEU A 325 29.40 -12.83 -18.93
N LEU A 326 29.19 -11.54 -19.22
CA LEU A 326 29.82 -10.85 -20.34
C LEU A 326 31.25 -10.38 -20.01
N PRO A 327 32.10 -10.16 -21.04
CA PRO A 327 33.34 -9.41 -20.89
C PRO A 327 33.09 -8.05 -20.23
N LYS A 328 34.13 -7.50 -19.58
CA LYS A 328 34.01 -6.29 -18.74
C LYS A 328 33.27 -5.14 -19.43
N ASP A 329 33.67 -4.79 -20.66
CA ASP A 329 33.13 -3.61 -21.34
C ASP A 329 31.65 -3.81 -21.74
N ASP A 330 31.30 -4.98 -22.27
CA ASP A 330 29.92 -5.33 -22.63
C ASP A 330 29.01 -5.44 -21.39
N ARG A 331 29.53 -6.00 -20.30
CA ARG A 331 28.83 -6.07 -19.01
C ARG A 331 28.52 -4.68 -18.49
N ASP A 332 29.51 -3.79 -18.49
CA ASP A 332 29.37 -2.45 -17.93
C ASP A 332 28.39 -1.63 -18.79
N HIS A 333 28.41 -1.82 -20.11
CA HIS A 333 27.41 -1.25 -21.03
C HIS A 333 26.00 -1.78 -20.76
N ALA A 334 25.81 -3.10 -20.67
CA ALA A 334 24.52 -3.73 -20.42
C ALA A 334 23.91 -3.31 -19.08
N ARG A 335 24.70 -3.30 -18.01
CA ARG A 335 24.27 -2.83 -16.68
C ARG A 335 23.85 -1.37 -16.70
N SER A 336 24.57 -0.53 -17.44
CA SER A 336 24.18 0.86 -17.65
C SER A 336 22.82 0.97 -18.34
N MET A 337 22.57 0.17 -19.38
CA MET A 337 21.28 0.13 -20.08
C MET A 337 20.12 -0.34 -19.18
N LEU A 338 20.32 -1.41 -18.40
CA LEU A 338 19.32 -1.93 -17.46
C LEU A 338 19.00 -0.92 -16.35
N LYS A 339 20.03 -0.35 -15.73
CA LYS A 339 19.87 0.74 -14.75
C LYS A 339 19.11 1.92 -15.34
N ASN A 340 19.37 2.25 -16.60
CA ASN A 340 18.69 3.33 -17.30
C ASN A 340 17.20 3.06 -17.56
N LEU A 341 16.77 1.79 -17.60
CA LEU A 341 15.38 1.37 -17.80
C LEU A 341 14.60 1.25 -16.49
N GLY A 342 15.29 1.00 -15.36
CA GLY A 342 14.69 0.93 -14.03
C GLY A 342 14.00 2.22 -13.61
N VAL A 343 13.00 2.08 -12.74
CA VAL A 343 12.26 3.19 -12.12
C VAL A 343 12.75 3.35 -10.69
N ALA A 344 13.10 4.57 -10.29
CA ALA A 344 13.48 4.83 -8.91
C ALA A 344 12.24 4.73 -8.01
N VAL A 345 12.17 3.69 -7.16
CA VAL A 345 11.08 3.52 -6.19
C VAL A 345 11.50 4.10 -4.84
N ILE A 346 10.80 5.15 -4.39
CA ILE A 346 11.07 5.86 -3.14
C ILE A 346 9.87 5.68 -2.22
N VAL A 347 10.07 5.02 -1.08
CA VAL A 347 9.06 4.94 -0.03
C VAL A 347 9.25 6.10 0.94
N ILE A 348 8.16 6.80 1.26
CA ILE A 348 8.13 7.93 2.20
C ILE A 348 6.95 7.73 3.15
N ARG A 349 7.17 8.01 4.43
CA ARG A 349 6.18 7.91 5.50
C ARG A 349 6.23 9.15 6.40
N PRO A 350 5.12 9.56 7.04
CA PRO A 350 5.22 10.46 8.18
C PRO A 350 5.92 9.77 9.36
N ILE A 351 6.73 10.52 10.10
CA ILE A 351 7.19 10.13 11.43
C ILE A 351 6.06 10.45 12.41
N ARG A 352 5.54 9.41 13.06
CA ARG A 352 4.42 9.51 13.99
C ARG A 352 4.63 10.62 15.02
N ASP A 353 3.62 11.48 15.18
CA ASP A 353 3.55 12.60 16.14
C ASP A 353 4.57 13.73 15.93
N GLN A 354 5.35 13.70 14.85
CA GLN A 354 6.37 14.71 14.60
C GLN A 354 6.02 15.68 13.47
N MET A 355 4.97 15.38 12.68
CA MET A 355 4.65 16.13 11.45
C MET A 355 5.89 16.34 10.56
N LEU A 356 6.67 15.27 10.40
CA LEU A 356 7.85 15.21 9.56
C LEU A 356 7.73 14.03 8.61
N PHE A 357 8.31 14.13 7.42
CA PHE A 357 8.57 12.95 6.61
C PHE A 357 9.79 12.19 7.17
N ASP A 358 9.74 10.86 7.19
CA ASP A 358 10.85 9.97 7.58
C ASP A 358 12.07 10.19 6.67
N ARG A 359 11.80 10.52 5.42
CA ARG A 359 12.76 10.95 4.43
C ARG A 359 12.70 12.45 4.30
N LYS A 360 13.77 13.14 4.73
CA LYS A 360 13.95 14.60 4.55
C LYS A 360 14.49 14.97 3.17
N SER A 361 15.18 14.04 2.52
CA SER A 361 15.62 14.21 1.13
C SER A 361 15.82 12.88 0.42
N PHE A 362 15.72 12.93 -0.90
CA PHE A 362 16.13 11.86 -1.81
C PHE A 362 16.60 12.48 -3.14
N SER A 363 17.22 11.68 -4.00
CA SER A 363 17.72 12.15 -5.28
C SER A 363 17.28 11.27 -6.43
N VAL A 364 17.02 11.88 -7.57
CA VAL A 364 16.60 11.23 -8.81
C VAL A 364 17.37 11.82 -9.99
N GLU A 365 17.65 11.01 -11.00
CA GLU A 365 18.33 11.48 -12.21
C GLU A 365 17.36 12.27 -13.10
N ALA A 366 17.84 13.37 -13.69
CA ALA A 366 17.05 14.21 -14.57
C ALA A 366 16.41 13.43 -15.73
N GLY A 367 15.12 13.62 -15.96
CA GLY A 367 14.37 12.97 -17.05
C GLY A 367 14.10 11.47 -16.86
N LYS A 368 14.41 10.88 -15.69
CA LYS A 368 14.13 9.47 -15.41
C LYS A 368 12.74 9.25 -14.80
N PRO A 369 12.10 8.09 -15.04
CA PRO A 369 10.88 7.72 -14.34
C PRO A 369 11.14 7.48 -12.85
N VAL A 370 10.21 7.94 -12.02
CA VAL A 370 10.22 7.86 -10.56
C VAL A 370 8.86 7.36 -10.07
N GLU A 371 8.85 6.46 -9.09
CA GLU A 371 7.67 6.06 -8.34
C GLU A 371 7.87 6.41 -6.87
N ILE A 372 6.99 7.22 -6.31
CA ILE A 372 6.92 7.45 -4.87
C ILE A 372 5.77 6.62 -4.31
N VAL A 373 6.05 5.83 -3.28
CA VAL A 373 5.03 5.20 -2.44
C VAL A 373 4.92 6.00 -1.16
N PHE A 374 3.86 6.79 -1.02
CA PHE A 374 3.57 7.53 0.20
C PHE A 374 2.56 6.72 1.03
N GLU A 375 2.97 6.31 2.23
CA GLU A 375 2.16 5.52 3.15
C GLU A 375 1.90 6.33 4.42
N ASN A 376 0.64 6.61 4.73
CA ASN A 376 0.27 7.34 5.93
C ASN A 376 0.19 6.40 7.14
N VAL A 377 1.28 6.30 7.88
CA VAL A 377 1.38 5.52 9.13
C VAL A 377 1.01 6.31 10.39
N ASP A 378 0.61 7.58 10.26
CA ASP A 378 0.22 8.46 11.36
C ASP A 378 -1.29 8.41 11.63
N ILE A 379 -1.74 9.06 12.70
CA ILE A 379 -3.16 9.14 13.10
C ILE A 379 -3.91 10.31 12.48
N MET A 380 -3.20 11.22 11.82
CA MET A 380 -3.76 12.40 11.15
C MET A 380 -3.67 12.26 9.62
N PRO A 381 -4.57 12.92 8.86
CA PRO A 381 -4.49 12.90 7.41
C PRO A 381 -3.25 13.61 6.89
N HIS A 382 -2.65 13.04 5.84
CA HIS A 382 -1.50 13.63 5.16
C HIS A 382 -1.61 13.49 3.65
N ASN A 383 -1.02 14.44 2.94
CA ASN A 383 -0.73 14.30 1.52
C ASN A 383 0.74 14.65 1.28
N MET A 384 1.20 14.45 0.06
CA MET A 384 2.53 14.87 -0.35
C MET A 384 2.42 15.58 -1.70
N VAL A 385 2.92 16.81 -1.76
CA VAL A 385 2.90 17.68 -2.94
C VAL A 385 4.33 18.06 -3.29
N ILE A 386 4.79 17.70 -4.48
CA ILE A 386 6.07 18.14 -5.05
C ILE A 386 5.83 19.47 -5.77
N THR A 387 6.65 20.46 -5.44
CA THR A 387 6.51 21.84 -5.92
C THR A 387 7.66 22.25 -6.83
N ALA A 388 7.42 23.27 -7.65
CA ALA A 388 8.47 23.94 -8.38
C ALA A 388 9.52 24.55 -7.41
N PRO A 389 10.78 24.71 -7.84
CA PRO A 389 11.81 25.30 -6.99
C PRO A 389 11.42 26.70 -6.50
N GLY A 390 11.51 26.92 -5.19
CA GLY A 390 11.23 28.22 -4.56
C GLY A 390 9.75 28.52 -4.27
N THR A 391 8.80 27.66 -4.66
CA THR A 391 7.35 27.95 -4.56
C THR A 391 6.65 27.22 -3.42
N MET A 392 7.35 26.38 -2.65
CA MET A 392 6.75 25.54 -1.59
C MET A 392 5.91 26.34 -0.59
N LEU A 393 6.43 27.48 -0.11
CA LEU A 393 5.73 28.31 0.87
C LEU A 393 4.45 28.91 0.29
N GLU A 394 4.48 29.37 -0.96
CA GLU A 394 3.32 29.89 -1.67
C GLU A 394 2.24 28.81 -1.81
N VAL A 395 2.63 27.59 -2.23
CA VAL A 395 1.72 26.44 -2.35
C VAL A 395 1.10 26.07 -1.01
N GLY A 396 1.89 25.99 0.06
CA GLY A 396 1.38 25.72 1.40
C GLY A 396 0.39 26.79 1.89
N GLN A 397 0.67 28.06 1.64
CA GLN A 397 -0.24 29.16 1.97
C GLN A 397 -1.52 29.14 1.13
N MET A 398 -1.44 28.74 -0.16
CA MET A 398 -2.62 28.54 -0.98
C MET A 398 -3.51 27.43 -0.41
N ALA A 399 -2.90 26.32 0.01
CA ALA A 399 -3.62 25.20 0.63
C ALA A 399 -4.31 25.61 1.93
N GLU A 400 -3.62 26.37 2.79
CA GLU A 400 -4.20 26.91 4.03
C GLU A 400 -5.44 27.79 3.74
N ARG A 401 -5.38 28.64 2.71
CA ARG A 401 -6.48 29.53 2.32
C ARG A 401 -7.70 28.79 1.75
N MET A 402 -7.57 27.53 1.35
CA MET A 402 -8.72 26.73 0.89
C MET A 402 -9.73 26.47 2.02
N GLY A 403 -9.27 26.53 3.28
CA GLY A 403 -10.11 26.26 4.45
C GLY A 403 -10.83 24.91 4.35
N PRO A 404 -12.02 24.75 4.98
CA PRO A 404 -12.77 23.49 4.95
C PRO A 404 -13.11 22.98 3.54
N THR A 405 -13.30 23.88 2.57
CA THR A 405 -13.64 23.49 1.18
C THR A 405 -12.49 22.80 0.46
N GLY A 406 -11.26 22.88 1.00
CA GLY A 406 -10.09 22.27 0.42
C GLY A 406 -10.09 20.74 0.46
N GLU A 407 -10.88 20.12 1.34
CA GLU A 407 -10.95 18.67 1.49
C GLU A 407 -11.32 17.95 0.18
N ALA A 408 -12.27 18.50 -0.60
CA ALA A 408 -12.70 17.91 -1.86
C ALA A 408 -11.55 17.77 -2.89
N LYS A 409 -10.48 18.56 -2.73
CA LYS A 409 -9.26 18.50 -3.54
C LYS A 409 -8.08 17.89 -2.77
N GLY A 410 -8.34 17.33 -1.60
CA GLY A 410 -7.32 16.82 -0.68
C GLY A 410 -6.30 17.89 -0.28
N PHE A 411 -6.71 19.15 -0.21
CA PHE A 411 -5.87 20.33 0.06
C PHE A 411 -4.73 20.56 -0.95
N VAL A 412 -4.86 20.04 -2.17
CA VAL A 412 -3.94 20.34 -3.27
C VAL A 412 -4.45 21.57 -4.03
N PRO A 413 -3.73 22.72 -4.03
CA PRO A 413 -4.17 23.91 -4.75
C PRO A 413 -4.01 23.76 -6.27
N ASP A 414 -4.91 24.37 -7.03
CA ASP A 414 -4.76 24.50 -8.48
C ASP A 414 -3.69 25.56 -8.78
N SER A 415 -2.44 25.13 -8.98
CA SER A 415 -1.33 26.03 -9.27
C SER A 415 -0.33 25.36 -10.20
N PRO A 416 0.26 26.09 -11.19
CA PRO A 416 1.35 25.55 -12.00
C PRO A 416 2.61 25.23 -11.19
N SER A 417 2.70 25.76 -9.96
CA SER A 417 3.76 25.48 -9.00
C SER A 417 3.62 24.11 -8.32
N VAL A 418 2.46 23.44 -8.47
CA VAL A 418 2.27 22.05 -8.06
C VAL A 418 2.64 21.14 -9.24
N LEU A 419 3.75 20.42 -9.11
CA LEU A 419 4.23 19.54 -10.17
C LEU A 419 3.54 18.17 -10.10
N TRP A 420 3.49 17.60 -8.90
CA TRP A 420 2.88 16.30 -8.64
C TRP A 420 2.32 16.25 -7.22
N ALA A 421 1.24 15.50 -7.02
CA ALA A 421 0.64 15.36 -5.70
C ALA A 421 0.00 13.99 -5.52
N THR A 422 0.04 13.47 -4.30
CA THR A 422 -0.85 12.38 -3.89
C THR A 422 -2.23 12.92 -3.58
N LYS A 423 -3.24 12.04 -3.54
CA LYS A 423 -4.49 12.35 -2.83
C LYS A 423 -4.21 12.55 -1.33
N LEU A 424 -5.18 13.12 -0.61
CA LEU A 424 -5.17 13.09 0.85
C LEU A 424 -5.34 11.64 1.33
N LEU A 425 -4.40 11.19 2.14
CA LEU A 425 -4.38 9.86 2.73
C LEU A 425 -4.85 9.94 4.17
N LEU A 426 -5.89 9.19 4.49
CA LEU A 426 -6.28 8.90 5.87
C LEU A 426 -5.29 7.91 6.51
N PRO A 427 -5.28 7.78 7.84
CA PRO A 427 -4.47 6.79 8.54
C PRO A 427 -4.58 5.39 7.93
N GLY A 428 -3.44 4.72 7.72
CA GLY A 428 -3.34 3.37 7.14
C GLY A 428 -3.46 3.32 5.61
N GLN A 429 -3.76 4.43 4.94
CA GLN A 429 -3.82 4.47 3.48
C GLN A 429 -2.43 4.71 2.87
N PHE A 430 -2.25 4.25 1.62
CA PHE A 430 -1.10 4.60 0.80
C PHE A 430 -1.53 5.11 -0.58
N ALA A 431 -0.63 5.81 -1.26
CA ALA A 431 -0.76 6.15 -2.67
C ALA A 431 0.58 5.97 -3.39
N LYS A 432 0.47 5.60 -4.67
CA LYS A 432 1.59 5.63 -5.61
C LYS A 432 1.53 6.92 -6.41
N LEU A 433 2.66 7.59 -6.54
CA LEU A 433 2.84 8.78 -7.36
C LEU A 433 3.96 8.50 -8.37
N GLN A 434 3.57 8.27 -9.62
CA GLN A 434 4.50 8.01 -10.72
C GLN A 434 4.65 9.25 -11.59
N PHE A 435 5.90 9.62 -11.89
CA PHE A 435 6.19 10.77 -12.73
C PHE A 435 7.57 10.65 -13.39
N THR A 436 7.82 11.50 -14.38
CA THR A 436 9.16 11.68 -14.94
C THR A 436 9.83 12.83 -14.20
N ALA A 437 11.00 12.58 -13.63
CA ALA A 437 11.81 13.60 -12.97
C ALA A 437 12.04 14.78 -13.92
N PRO A 438 12.00 16.03 -13.43
CA PRO A 438 12.34 17.20 -14.24
C PRO A 438 13.67 17.04 -14.99
N THR A 439 13.79 17.61 -16.18
CA THR A 439 15.07 17.65 -16.90
C THR A 439 16.02 18.71 -16.35
N LYS A 440 15.46 19.74 -15.69
CA LYS A 440 16.24 20.78 -15.03
C LYS A 440 16.73 20.29 -13.67
N VAL A 441 18.04 20.17 -13.54
CA VAL A 441 18.75 19.87 -12.28
C VAL A 441 18.41 20.92 -11.22
N GLY A 442 18.24 20.48 -9.98
CA GLY A 442 17.94 21.38 -8.87
C GLY A 442 17.17 20.71 -7.73
N ALA A 443 16.89 21.50 -6.70
CA ALA A 443 16.11 21.11 -5.54
C ALA A 443 14.61 21.37 -5.78
N TYR A 444 13.80 20.31 -5.70
CA TYR A 444 12.35 20.34 -5.83
C TYR A 444 11.74 19.99 -4.48
N PRO A 445 11.23 20.99 -3.72
CA PRO A 445 10.67 20.72 -2.41
C PRO A 445 9.39 19.89 -2.52
N TYR A 446 9.20 18.98 -1.58
CA TYR A 446 7.91 18.33 -1.34
C TYR A 446 7.39 18.65 0.05
N VAL A 447 6.07 18.75 0.17
CA VAL A 447 5.42 19.29 1.36
C VAL A 447 4.06 18.64 1.58
N CYS A 448 3.68 18.44 2.84
CA CYS A 448 2.30 18.14 3.21
C CYS A 448 1.50 19.45 3.23
N THR A 449 0.47 19.53 2.38
CA THR A 449 -0.40 20.69 2.24
C THR A 449 -1.71 20.56 3.02
N PHE A 450 -1.87 19.48 3.80
CA PHE A 450 -2.90 19.45 4.84
C PHE A 450 -2.74 20.68 5.77
N PRO A 451 -3.84 21.36 6.15
CA PRO A 451 -3.76 22.65 6.83
C PRO A 451 -2.86 22.64 8.06
N GLY A 452 -2.02 23.66 8.20
CA GLY A 452 -1.02 23.80 9.27
C GLY A 452 0.27 22.99 9.10
N HIS A 453 0.32 21.96 8.24
CA HIS A 453 1.47 21.05 8.17
C HIS A 453 2.64 21.60 7.34
N TYR A 454 2.36 22.42 6.33
CA TYR A 454 3.31 22.80 5.28
C TYR A 454 4.58 23.50 5.78
N LEU A 455 4.51 24.15 6.95
CA LEU A 455 5.63 24.88 7.55
C LEU A 455 6.74 23.97 8.06
N ILE A 456 6.41 22.73 8.43
CA ILE A 456 7.34 21.80 9.09
C ILE A 456 7.43 20.45 8.39
N MET A 457 6.34 19.99 7.78
CA MET A 457 6.25 18.69 7.12
C MET A 457 6.65 18.81 5.66
N ASN A 458 7.95 19.00 5.43
CA ASN A 458 8.53 19.13 4.11
C ASN A 458 9.89 18.42 3.99
N GLY A 459 10.32 18.24 2.75
CA GLY A 459 11.62 17.68 2.39
C GLY A 459 11.99 18.09 0.97
N VAL A 460 13.09 17.54 0.44
CA VAL A 460 13.61 17.93 -0.88
C VAL A 460 13.93 16.73 -1.76
N MET A 461 13.37 16.72 -2.96
CA MET A 461 13.82 15.86 -4.06
C MET A 461 14.91 16.59 -4.85
N ASN A 462 16.12 16.04 -4.88
CA ASN A 462 17.19 16.58 -5.71
C ASN A 462 17.18 15.91 -7.08
N VAL A 463 17.03 16.71 -8.13
CA VAL A 463 17.22 16.26 -9.51
C VAL A 463 18.68 16.47 -9.86
N VAL A 464 19.39 15.40 -10.21
CA VAL A 464 20.85 15.41 -10.48
C VAL A 464 21.16 15.07 -11.94
N GLU A 465 22.35 15.46 -12.40
CA GLU A 465 22.85 15.05 -13.71
C GLU A 465 23.06 13.53 -13.78
N LYS A 466 22.90 12.98 -14.98
CA LYS A 466 23.08 11.56 -15.26
C LYS A 466 24.50 11.11 -14.87
N GLY A 467 24.60 10.09 -14.02
CA GLY A 467 25.88 9.53 -13.57
C GLY A 467 26.61 10.34 -12.49
N SER A 468 26.03 11.43 -11.98
CA SER A 468 26.60 12.18 -10.85
C SER A 468 26.35 11.48 -9.51
N ALA A 469 27.30 11.62 -8.59
CA ALA A 469 27.13 11.18 -7.21
C ALA A 469 25.97 11.96 -6.57
N VAL A 470 25.18 11.27 -5.72
CA VAL A 470 24.08 11.87 -4.97
C VAL A 470 24.67 12.93 -4.02
N PRO A 471 24.40 14.23 -4.21
CA PRO A 471 24.93 15.26 -3.33
C PRO A 471 24.30 15.11 -1.94
N ALA A 472 25.08 15.41 -0.90
CA ALA A 472 24.55 15.55 0.46
C ALA A 472 23.47 16.63 0.47
N SER A 473 22.39 16.39 1.22
CA SER A 473 21.21 17.25 1.25
C SER A 473 21.58 18.72 1.51
N VAL A 474 21.33 19.60 0.56
CA VAL A 474 21.32 21.04 0.83
C VAL A 474 19.93 21.36 1.34
N MET A 475 19.75 21.40 2.66
CA MET A 475 18.52 21.94 3.25
C MET A 475 18.37 23.38 2.77
N VAL A 476 17.31 23.66 2.00
CA VAL A 476 16.94 25.04 1.67
C VAL A 476 16.38 25.65 2.95
N THR A 477 17.22 26.41 3.66
CA THR A 477 16.75 27.23 4.79
C THR A 477 15.94 28.40 4.22
N PRO A 478 14.65 28.55 4.58
CA PRO A 478 13.89 29.71 4.14
C PRO A 478 14.51 30.97 4.78
N PRO A 479 14.63 32.09 4.05
CA PRO A 479 15.13 33.32 4.63
C PRO A 479 14.16 33.83 5.72
N PRO A 480 14.69 34.29 6.87
CA PRO A 480 13.87 34.90 7.90
C PRO A 480 13.28 36.21 7.35
N SER A 481 11.98 36.45 7.52
CA SER A 481 11.47 37.82 7.46
C SER A 481 10.16 37.98 8.21
N THR A 482 10.03 39.21 8.71
CA THR A 482 8.89 39.82 9.35
C THR A 482 7.86 40.21 8.27
N GLY A 483 6.63 39.70 8.36
CA GLY A 483 5.54 40.00 7.44
C GLY A 483 4.18 39.52 7.98
N PRO A 484 3.05 39.92 7.37
CA PRO A 484 1.69 39.60 7.86
C PRO A 484 1.38 38.10 7.88
N SER A 485 2.04 37.32 7.03
CA SER A 485 2.12 35.86 7.13
C SER A 485 3.26 35.49 8.08
N ARG A 486 2.94 34.99 9.28
CA ARG A 486 3.95 34.57 10.26
C ARG A 486 4.83 33.48 9.66
N LYS A 487 6.15 33.62 9.76
CA LYS A 487 7.12 32.63 9.25
C LYS A 487 7.51 31.64 10.35
N PHE A 488 8.04 30.49 9.93
CA PHE A 488 8.68 29.55 10.85
C PHE A 488 9.83 30.25 11.61
N VAL A 489 9.83 30.11 12.93
CA VAL A 489 10.85 30.60 13.86
C VAL A 489 11.78 29.44 14.22
N LYS A 490 11.25 28.44 14.95
CA LYS A 490 11.94 27.18 15.27
C LYS A 490 10.96 26.16 15.84
N MET A 491 11.38 24.90 15.94
CA MET A 491 10.74 23.92 16.81
C MET A 491 11.19 24.20 18.26
N TRP A 492 10.26 24.65 19.10
CA TRP A 492 10.53 24.96 20.51
C TRP A 492 10.55 23.67 21.36
N ALA A 493 11.47 23.59 22.30
CA ALA A 493 11.59 22.52 23.28
C ALA A 493 11.45 23.05 24.71
N MET A 494 11.18 22.17 25.68
CA MET A 494 11.05 22.55 27.10
C MET A 494 12.25 23.39 27.59
N ALA A 495 13.46 22.95 27.26
CA ALA A 495 14.71 23.62 27.65
C ALA A 495 14.84 25.08 27.15
N ASP A 496 14.07 25.47 26.12
CA ASP A 496 14.12 26.83 25.59
C ASP A 496 13.32 27.84 26.44
N LEU A 497 12.35 27.35 27.23
CA LEU A 497 11.28 28.18 27.81
C LEU A 497 10.98 27.88 29.29
N GLU A 498 11.39 26.72 29.81
CA GLU A 498 11.02 26.24 31.16
C GLU A 498 11.42 27.20 32.29
N ASN A 499 12.53 27.92 32.14
CA ASN A 499 12.97 28.88 33.15
C ASN A 499 12.17 30.20 33.09
N ASP A 500 11.75 30.62 31.90
CA ASP A 500 11.02 31.88 31.70
C ASP A 500 9.57 31.79 32.20
N VAL A 501 8.94 30.61 32.07
CA VAL A 501 7.55 30.40 32.51
C VAL A 501 7.38 30.37 34.04
N LYS A 502 8.47 30.42 34.81
CA LYS A 502 8.43 30.54 36.28
C LYS A 502 7.96 31.92 36.74
N SER A 503 8.13 32.95 35.91
CA SER A 503 7.73 34.33 36.23
C SER A 503 7.13 35.01 35.00
N LEU A 504 5.81 35.19 35.01
CA LEU A 504 5.05 35.78 33.90
C LEU A 504 4.65 37.24 34.19
N SER A 505 5.47 38.01 34.90
CA SER A 505 5.17 39.43 35.14
C SER A 505 5.40 40.29 33.89
N GLY A 506 4.61 41.36 33.75
CA GLY A 506 4.75 42.34 32.67
C GLY A 506 4.32 41.83 31.29
N ARG A 507 3.46 40.80 31.24
CA ARG A 507 2.97 40.21 29.99
C ARG A 507 1.84 41.03 29.40
N SER A 508 1.51 40.79 28.13
CA SER A 508 0.44 41.48 27.41
C SER A 508 -0.77 40.57 27.19
N PHE A 509 -1.91 40.92 27.79
CA PHE A 509 -3.17 40.20 27.59
C PHE A 509 -3.60 40.20 26.11
N GLY A 510 -3.55 41.38 25.47
CA GLY A 510 -3.96 41.53 24.07
C GLY A 510 -3.10 40.69 23.11
N ARG A 511 -1.77 40.71 23.29
CA ARG A 511 -0.86 39.91 22.47
C ARG A 511 -1.03 38.41 22.74
N GLY A 512 -1.24 38.01 24.00
CA GLY A 512 -1.55 36.63 24.33
C GLY A 512 -2.86 36.13 23.68
N LYS A 513 -3.92 36.95 23.66
CA LYS A 513 -5.17 36.65 22.93
C LYS A 513 -4.93 36.51 21.43
N GLU A 514 -4.12 37.39 20.85
CA GLU A 514 -3.74 37.31 19.44
C GLU A 514 -2.99 36.00 19.13
N MET A 515 -2.05 35.60 20.00
CA MET A 515 -1.28 34.37 19.82
C MET A 515 -2.14 33.11 19.99
N PHE A 516 -3.15 33.16 20.86
CA PHE A 516 -4.13 32.08 21.00
C PHE A 516 -4.89 31.83 19.69
N ASN A 517 -5.19 32.90 18.96
CA ASN A 517 -5.80 32.81 17.64
C ASN A 517 -4.79 32.38 16.57
N ALA A 518 -3.59 32.98 16.59
CA ALA A 518 -2.55 32.75 15.59
C ALA A 518 -2.00 31.32 15.62
N ALA A 519 -1.84 30.74 16.81
CA ALA A 519 -1.46 29.33 16.99
C ALA A 519 -2.62 28.37 16.67
N GLY A 520 -3.83 28.87 16.39
CA GLY A 520 -4.99 28.05 16.05
C GLY A 520 -5.67 27.38 17.25
N CYS A 521 -5.29 27.69 18.48
CA CYS A 521 -5.88 27.10 19.69
C CYS A 521 -7.40 27.29 19.73
N ILE A 522 -7.88 28.49 19.32
CA ILE A 522 -9.31 28.83 19.25
C ILE A 522 -10.13 27.94 18.29
N LYS A 523 -9.48 27.30 17.31
CA LYS A 523 -10.17 26.40 16.35
C LYS A 523 -10.72 25.16 17.05
N CYS A 524 -10.10 24.73 18.16
CA CYS A 524 -10.51 23.55 18.91
C CYS A 524 -10.99 23.87 20.32
N HIS A 525 -10.34 24.80 21.01
CA HIS A 525 -10.61 25.07 22.43
C HIS A 525 -11.54 26.26 22.64
N THR A 526 -12.34 26.16 23.71
CA THR A 526 -13.09 27.30 24.25
C THR A 526 -12.22 28.01 25.29
N PHE A 527 -12.27 29.35 25.34
CA PHE A 527 -11.63 30.17 26.36
C PHE A 527 -12.42 31.45 26.60
N GLY A 528 -12.84 31.72 27.84
CA GLY A 528 -13.65 32.89 28.18
C GLY A 528 -15.01 32.93 27.45
N GLY A 529 -15.54 31.77 27.05
CA GLY A 529 -16.78 31.65 26.26
C GLY A 529 -16.62 31.82 24.74
N GLU A 530 -15.40 32.10 24.24
CA GLU A 530 -15.10 32.18 22.80
C GLU A 530 -14.41 30.89 22.32
N GLY A 531 -14.60 30.50 21.06
CA GLY A 531 -13.91 29.36 20.43
C GLY A 531 -14.81 28.15 20.14
N SER A 532 -14.18 26.98 19.99
CA SER A 532 -14.85 25.72 19.63
C SER A 532 -14.87 24.73 20.79
N LYS A 533 -15.73 23.70 20.72
CA LYS A 533 -15.89 22.66 21.76
C LYS A 533 -15.28 21.31 21.35
N LEU A 534 -14.26 21.35 20.48
CA LEU A 534 -13.57 20.15 19.99
C LEU A 534 -12.39 19.73 20.87
N GLY A 535 -11.92 20.63 21.72
CA GLY A 535 -10.99 20.40 22.81
C GLY A 535 -11.58 20.93 24.13
N PRO A 536 -10.90 20.66 25.26
CA PRO A 536 -11.33 21.12 26.57
C PRO A 536 -11.42 22.65 26.66
N ASP A 537 -12.34 23.14 27.49
CA ASP A 537 -12.39 24.55 27.87
C ASP A 537 -11.16 24.90 28.72
N LEU A 538 -10.39 25.88 28.25
CA LEU A 538 -9.13 26.28 28.87
C LEU A 538 -9.32 27.38 29.92
N THR A 539 -10.54 27.89 30.14
CA THR A 539 -10.80 29.02 31.06
C THR A 539 -10.34 28.73 32.50
N LYS A 540 -10.37 27.46 32.89
CA LYS A 540 -9.94 26.98 34.21
C LYS A 540 -8.67 26.14 34.15
N ILE A 541 -7.85 26.29 33.11
CA ILE A 541 -6.69 25.44 32.86
C ILE A 541 -5.70 25.41 34.04
N THR A 542 -5.61 26.52 34.79
CA THR A 542 -4.73 26.67 35.96
C THR A 542 -5.10 25.79 37.15
N GLU A 543 -6.32 25.23 37.19
CA GLU A 543 -6.68 24.24 38.21
C GLU A 543 -5.86 22.95 38.05
N LYS A 544 -5.42 22.63 36.82
CA LYS A 544 -4.68 21.40 36.50
C LYS A 544 -3.24 21.66 36.01
N TYR A 545 -3.04 22.69 35.19
CA TYR A 545 -1.74 22.98 34.55
C TYR A 545 -1.36 24.45 34.70
N LYS A 546 -0.15 24.70 35.20
CA LYS A 546 0.44 26.03 35.36
C LYS A 546 1.96 25.96 35.15
N GLY A 547 2.57 27.05 34.67
CA GLY A 547 4.00 27.19 34.46
C GLY A 547 4.55 26.11 33.52
N GLU A 548 5.60 25.40 33.95
CA GLU A 548 6.24 24.34 33.18
C GLU A 548 5.27 23.21 32.76
N LYS A 549 4.27 22.90 33.60
CA LYS A 549 3.27 21.86 33.24
C LYS A 549 2.38 22.32 32.09
N LEU A 550 1.97 23.58 32.08
CA LEU A 550 1.19 24.16 30.98
C LEU A 550 2.03 24.27 29.71
N LEU A 551 3.29 24.71 29.83
CA LEU A 551 4.23 24.73 28.73
C LEU A 551 4.41 23.34 28.10
N ARG A 552 4.56 22.30 28.92
CA ARG A 552 4.66 20.91 28.44
C ARG A 552 3.41 20.48 27.67
N GLN A 553 2.21 20.85 28.12
CA GLN A 553 0.98 20.55 27.38
C GLN A 553 0.93 21.22 25.99
N LEU A 554 1.57 22.38 25.82
CA LEU A 554 1.64 23.08 24.53
C LEU A 554 2.70 22.48 23.58
N LEU A 555 3.83 22.02 24.12
CA LEU A 555 4.95 21.49 23.34
C LEU A 555 4.87 19.98 23.09
N GLU A 556 4.33 19.24 24.06
CA GLU A 556 4.26 17.78 24.12
C GLU A 556 2.81 17.34 24.46
N PRO A 557 1.80 17.64 23.61
CA PRO A 557 0.39 17.41 23.91
C PRO A 557 0.03 15.93 24.11
N SER A 558 0.82 14.98 23.60
CA SER A 558 0.65 13.53 23.83
C SER A 558 1.11 13.07 25.21
N SER A 559 1.82 13.91 25.99
CA SER A 559 2.37 13.54 27.30
C SER A 559 1.30 13.30 28.37
N GLU A 560 0.18 14.01 28.30
CA GLU A 560 -0.99 13.80 29.15
C GLU A 560 -2.24 14.25 28.38
N MET A 561 -3.29 13.43 28.32
CA MET A 561 -4.48 13.71 27.52
C MET A 561 -5.76 13.66 28.36
N ASN A 562 -6.72 14.50 28.01
CA ASN A 562 -8.07 14.44 28.56
C ASN A 562 -8.86 13.31 27.87
N GLU A 563 -9.37 12.35 28.66
CA GLU A 563 -10.10 11.17 28.15
C GLU A 563 -11.31 11.53 27.27
N GLN A 564 -11.99 12.64 27.55
CA GLN A 564 -13.17 13.07 26.76
C GLN A 564 -12.79 13.43 25.31
N PHE A 565 -11.58 13.96 25.10
CA PHE A 565 -11.11 14.44 23.80
C PHE A 565 -10.06 13.50 23.19
N ARG A 566 -9.77 12.38 23.85
CA ARG A 566 -8.79 11.40 23.38
C ARG A 566 -9.32 10.68 22.15
N ALA A 567 -8.55 10.70 21.07
CA ALA A 567 -8.85 9.87 19.92
C ALA A 567 -8.80 8.38 20.29
N HIS A 568 -9.62 7.59 19.62
CA HIS A 568 -9.63 6.15 19.74
C HIS A 568 -9.32 5.55 18.37
N VAL A 569 -8.55 4.47 18.40
CA VAL A 569 -8.30 3.62 17.23
C VAL A 569 -9.31 2.48 17.29
N PHE A 570 -10.19 2.46 16.30
CA PHE A 570 -11.18 1.42 16.09
C PHE A 570 -10.70 0.53 14.97
N GLN A 571 -10.36 -0.71 15.30
CA GLN A 571 -10.27 -1.76 14.32
C GLN A 571 -11.68 -2.26 14.08
N MET A 572 -12.22 -2.01 12.89
CA MET A 572 -13.52 -2.53 12.53
C MET A 572 -13.41 -4.04 12.29
N ASN A 573 -14.52 -4.76 12.42
CA ASN A 573 -14.65 -6.14 11.97
C ASN A 573 -14.32 -6.23 10.49
N SER A 574 -14.51 -5.17 9.71
CA SER A 574 -14.08 -5.11 8.32
C SER A 574 -12.55 -4.97 8.16
N GLY A 575 -11.76 -4.89 9.23
CA GLY A 575 -10.31 -4.58 9.18
C GLY A 575 -9.97 -3.14 8.78
N GLU A 576 -10.95 -2.31 8.42
CA GLU A 576 -10.76 -0.87 8.34
C GLU A 576 -10.32 -0.34 9.71
N VAL A 577 -9.22 0.43 9.74
CA VAL A 577 -8.80 1.14 10.94
C VAL A 577 -9.35 2.57 10.87
N VAL A 578 -10.25 2.89 11.78
CA VAL A 578 -10.79 4.24 11.93
C VAL A 578 -10.16 4.86 13.16
N THR A 579 -9.48 5.98 13.01
CA THR A 579 -8.98 6.77 14.14
C THR A 579 -9.77 8.07 14.23
N GLY A 580 -10.29 8.41 15.41
CA GLY A 580 -11.06 9.62 15.59
C GLY A 580 -11.48 9.88 17.03
N VAL A 581 -11.95 11.10 17.31
CA VAL A 581 -12.47 11.51 18.62
C VAL A 581 -13.94 11.15 18.73
N ILE A 582 -14.34 10.51 19.83
CA ILE A 582 -15.73 10.10 20.07
C ILE A 582 -16.53 11.32 20.48
N VAL A 583 -17.55 11.68 19.69
CA VAL A 583 -18.44 12.81 19.98
C VAL A 583 -19.79 12.39 20.56
N LYS A 584 -20.20 11.15 20.29
CA LYS A 584 -21.42 10.55 20.84
C LYS A 584 -21.28 9.04 20.85
N GLU A 585 -21.82 8.39 21.86
CA GLU A 585 -21.87 6.94 21.94
C GLU A 585 -23.23 6.54 22.51
N ASP A 586 -23.91 5.60 21.86
CA ASP A 586 -25.17 5.01 22.34
C ASP A 586 -25.06 3.48 22.44
N ALA A 587 -26.18 2.79 22.67
CA ALA A 587 -26.18 1.34 22.86
C ALA A 587 -25.67 0.57 21.61
N SER A 588 -25.81 1.15 20.42
CA SER A 588 -25.58 0.48 19.14
C SER A 588 -24.45 1.10 18.31
N SER A 589 -24.05 2.34 18.58
CA SER A 589 -23.11 3.08 17.75
C SER A 589 -22.11 3.93 18.54
N VAL A 590 -20.95 4.17 17.93
CA VAL A 590 -19.92 5.12 18.33
C VAL A 590 -19.76 6.12 17.20
N ASN A 591 -20.05 7.39 17.46
CA ASN A 591 -19.92 8.48 16.50
C ASN A 591 -18.56 9.14 16.70
N VAL A 592 -17.74 9.13 15.65
CA VAL A 592 -16.36 9.59 15.69
C VAL A 592 -16.12 10.68 14.65
N VAL A 593 -15.37 11.71 15.04
CA VAL A 593 -14.84 12.70 14.11
C VAL A 593 -13.42 12.29 13.75
N THR A 594 -13.21 11.95 12.48
CA THR A 594 -11.90 11.49 11.96
C THR A 594 -11.02 12.63 11.45
N ASN A 595 -11.62 13.79 11.19
CA ASN A 595 -10.94 15.02 10.82
C ASN A 595 -11.51 16.17 11.67
N LEU A 596 -10.75 16.63 12.66
CA LEU A 596 -11.20 17.68 13.59
C LEU A 596 -11.40 19.05 12.92
N LEU A 597 -10.88 19.27 11.71
CA LEU A 597 -11.18 20.47 10.94
C LEU A 597 -12.62 20.46 10.37
N LEU A 598 -13.25 19.29 10.35
CA LEU A 598 -14.62 19.06 9.87
C LEU A 598 -15.45 18.41 10.97
N PRO A 599 -15.73 19.14 12.07
CA PRO A 599 -16.38 18.56 13.24
C PRO A 599 -17.81 18.07 13.01
N ASN A 600 -18.44 18.52 11.93
CA ASN A 600 -19.77 18.10 11.53
C ASN A 600 -19.74 16.85 10.64
N ASP A 601 -18.57 16.47 10.12
CA ASP A 601 -18.38 15.23 9.37
C ASP A 601 -18.14 14.06 10.35
N VAL A 602 -19.25 13.60 10.90
CA VAL A 602 -19.28 12.56 11.92
C VAL A 602 -19.44 11.20 11.26
N LYS A 603 -18.44 10.33 11.44
CA LYS A 603 -18.50 8.94 11.03
C LYS A 603 -19.20 8.11 12.11
N VAL A 604 -20.27 7.42 11.72
CA VAL A 604 -21.02 6.53 12.63
C VAL A 604 -20.46 5.12 12.51
N LEU A 605 -19.91 4.59 13.61
CA LEU A 605 -19.39 3.22 13.71
C LEU A 605 -20.39 2.37 14.49
N ALA A 606 -20.96 1.35 13.88
CA ALA A 606 -21.80 0.39 14.60
C ALA A 606 -20.94 -0.45 15.55
N LYS A 607 -21.34 -0.57 16.83
CA LYS A 607 -20.55 -1.22 17.89
C LYS A 607 -20.31 -2.70 17.64
N ASP A 608 -21.32 -3.38 17.10
CA ASP A 608 -21.25 -4.77 16.66
C ASP A 608 -20.25 -4.99 15.51
N ARG A 609 -19.84 -3.92 14.83
CA ARG A 609 -18.82 -3.93 13.77
C ARG A 609 -17.45 -3.47 14.25
N ILE A 610 -17.21 -3.25 15.55
CA ILE A 610 -15.90 -2.88 16.10
C ILE A 610 -15.23 -4.15 16.63
N ALA A 611 -14.15 -4.59 15.99
CA ALA A 611 -13.36 -5.77 16.39
C ALA A 611 -12.50 -5.49 17.62
N ALA A 612 -11.85 -4.32 17.62
CA ALA A 612 -11.06 -3.86 18.75
C ALA A 612 -11.14 -2.33 18.83
N ARG A 613 -11.17 -1.82 20.05
CA ARG A 613 -11.07 -0.40 20.36
C ARG A 613 -9.91 -0.23 21.31
N LYS A 614 -9.02 0.70 21.02
CA LYS A 614 -8.02 1.14 21.98
C LYS A 614 -7.92 2.66 22.03
N PRO A 615 -7.66 3.26 23.19
CA PRO A 615 -7.31 4.67 23.28
C PRO A 615 -6.06 4.94 22.45
N SER A 616 -6.01 6.09 21.78
CA SER A 616 -4.80 6.58 21.12
C SER A 616 -3.75 6.95 22.17
N GLU A 617 -2.51 6.58 21.89
CA GLU A 617 -1.32 7.07 22.61
C GLU A 617 -0.92 8.48 22.16
N LEU A 618 -1.47 8.93 21.03
CA LEU A 618 -1.17 10.23 20.42
C LEU A 618 -2.33 11.20 20.56
N SER A 619 -2.00 12.46 20.84
CA SER A 619 -2.98 13.54 20.97
C SER A 619 -3.53 13.98 19.61
N PRO A 620 -4.83 14.30 19.51
CA PRO A 620 -5.37 14.99 18.35
C PRO A 620 -4.92 16.46 18.24
N MET A 621 -4.38 17.05 19.32
CA MET A 621 -3.72 18.36 19.28
C MET A 621 -2.32 18.18 18.67
N PRO A 622 -2.02 18.81 17.52
CA PRO A 622 -0.72 18.65 16.87
C PRO A 622 0.43 19.21 17.72
N THR A 623 1.62 18.62 17.57
CA THR A 623 2.89 19.22 18.02
C THR A 623 3.23 20.47 17.20
N GLY A 624 4.28 21.23 17.53
CA GLY A 624 4.77 22.31 16.64
C GLY A 624 3.81 23.50 16.41
N MET A 625 2.71 23.63 17.16
CA MET A 625 1.75 24.74 17.02
C MET A 625 2.36 26.12 17.32
N LEU A 626 3.47 26.15 18.06
CA LEU A 626 4.18 27.39 18.43
C LEU A 626 5.31 27.76 17.47
N VAL A 627 5.51 27.02 16.37
CA VAL A 627 6.69 27.20 15.50
C VAL A 627 6.76 28.55 14.81
N THR A 628 5.65 29.29 14.72
CA THR A 628 5.60 30.65 14.15
C THR A 628 5.59 31.76 15.20
N LEU A 629 5.69 31.40 16.49
CA LEU A 629 5.70 32.35 17.60
C LEU A 629 7.14 32.60 18.07
N GLN A 630 7.42 33.85 18.40
CA GLN A 630 8.64 34.24 19.10
C GLN A 630 8.55 33.89 20.58
N LYS A 631 9.69 33.83 21.26
CA LYS A 631 9.77 33.52 22.70
C LYS A 631 8.83 34.39 23.54
N GLU A 632 8.89 35.72 23.40
CA GLU A 632 8.06 36.63 24.18
C GLU A 632 6.56 36.42 23.95
N GLU A 633 6.18 36.12 22.71
CA GLU A 633 4.80 35.85 22.31
C GLU A 633 4.27 34.56 22.91
N ILE A 634 5.11 33.53 23.04
CA ILE A 634 4.78 32.29 23.75
C ILE A 634 4.57 32.57 25.23
N LEU A 635 5.40 33.41 25.86
CA LEU A 635 5.22 33.79 27.25
C LEU A 635 3.93 34.59 27.48
N ASP A 636 3.55 35.47 26.55
CA ASP A 636 2.26 36.16 26.60
C ASP A 636 1.08 35.21 26.39
N LEU A 637 1.20 34.23 25.50
CA LEU A 637 0.18 33.19 25.31
C LEU A 637 -0.01 32.38 26.60
N ILE A 638 1.07 31.95 27.25
CA ILE A 638 1.00 31.20 28.51
C ILE A 638 0.38 32.07 29.61
N ALA A 639 0.79 33.34 29.72
CA ALA A 639 0.18 34.27 30.68
C ALA A 639 -1.31 34.50 30.42
N PHE A 640 -1.70 34.60 29.16
CA PHE A 640 -3.10 34.69 28.73
C PHE A 640 -3.90 33.46 29.15
N LEU A 641 -3.40 32.26 28.87
CA LEU A 641 -4.03 31.01 29.31
C LEU A 641 -4.14 30.92 30.84
N GLU A 642 -3.08 31.31 31.57
CA GLU A 642 -3.08 31.31 33.04
C GLU A 642 -4.01 32.34 33.67
N SER A 643 -4.44 33.34 32.92
CA SER A 643 -5.36 34.36 33.42
C SER A 643 -6.82 33.92 33.49
N GLY A 644 -7.17 32.81 32.84
CA GLY A 644 -8.57 32.37 32.71
C GLY A 644 -9.46 33.39 31.99
N ALA A 645 -8.89 34.09 31.00
CA ALA A 645 -9.50 35.18 30.24
C ALA A 645 -9.80 36.46 31.05
N ASP A 646 -9.25 36.60 32.26
CA ASP A 646 -9.34 37.83 33.04
C ASP A 646 -8.23 38.83 32.65
N PRO A 647 -8.55 39.97 32.00
CA PRO A 647 -7.57 40.99 31.66
C PRO A 647 -6.94 41.67 32.89
N LYS A 648 -7.48 41.45 34.09
CA LYS A 648 -6.95 41.96 35.37
C LYS A 648 -6.06 40.93 36.09
N GLY A 649 -5.71 39.83 35.43
CA GLY A 649 -4.84 38.79 35.98
C GLY A 649 -3.46 39.32 36.40
N LYS A 650 -2.85 38.68 37.41
CA LYS A 650 -1.59 39.13 38.06
C LYS A 650 -0.39 39.27 37.10
N ALA A 651 -0.41 38.60 35.96
CA ALA A 651 0.63 38.65 34.93
C ALA A 651 0.64 39.98 34.15
N PHE A 652 -0.51 40.63 34.06
CA PHE A 652 -0.72 41.88 33.34
C PHE A 652 -0.72 43.00 34.37
N GLY A 653 0.44 43.65 34.52
CA GLY A 653 0.53 44.86 35.35
C GLY A 653 -0.49 45.90 34.89
N LYS A 654 -0.94 46.75 35.82
CA LYS A 654 -1.77 47.93 35.47
C LYS A 654 -1.08 48.83 34.46
#